data_AF-A0A955MHG6-F1
#
_entry.id   AF-A0A955MHG6-F1
#
_cell.length_a   1.000
_cell.length_b   1.000
_cell.length_c   1.000
_cell.angle_alpha   90.00
_cell.angle_beta   90.00
_cell.angle_gamma   90.00
#
_symmetry.space_group_name_H-M   'P 1'
#
loop_
_entity.id
_entity.type
_entity.pdbx_description
1 polymer ?
#
loop_
_entity_poly.entity_id
_entity_poly.type
_entity_poly.pdbx_seq_one_letter_code
_entity_poly.pdbx_strand_id
1 'polypeptide(L)'
;MRFSFKIRFISRFFFIVLILTFFIPYLVKAESIYAAHTRVEIISPNTVVMSGERFWVGLKMSMDQGWHVYWHNPGDSGFAPKLTWVQSEDYLPGQMQWPFPHLIAIPPLTSYGYEKEVFLPVEMEVSSHLKVGNSLLLKAHVDWLACEVECVPGQADLTLSVPVGQESLMNKDVESLFVKTFSKIPQENPFQTEAFDLGESLRFRIESSKNIQPQIFFPNHNKLINHSDVQSWSKTGQYYQLDLEKSSLWEDGLIKQVEGIITVKNKQDDSIHSYIFSAPLKIGKEDGSRMSGAAVVNSLFIAVVFAFIGGVILNFMPCVLPVLSIKILNLIEEAGKNQKDLLKQGIVFAGGIISAFWVLGAGTILLKWAGHQIGWGFQFQSPIFVVCMSILFLGLALNLFGVFEFAVSLTRLSNTKLQELKMSCRRSFFNGVLTTIVATPCTAPFMGSAMGYSLSKPPIYSFFIFTFLGIGLSLPYLIFSLNPKLLKFFPKPGSWMKALKECFGFIFLAVVIWLSSILGSQRGLEAVIYLYGGLLLISISVWIYGRWSGLNHPFSIRRRSVCIAFVIFLLGVFIALKTVRSENSVIQRKESIDVNKIQWQNFSRELLDQNLTEGHPVFLDFTAAWCLTCKVNELVTFNNEEVIRLFKANKILAIKADWTNYDPEITRLLEEFGKNSIPLYVYYPRGKKDKQSILPELITPKIIKEYLK
;
A
#
# COMPACT_ATOMS: atom_id res chain seq x y z
N MET A 1 -87.85 19.74 18.23
CA MET A 1 -86.91 20.89 18.30
C MET A 1 -85.66 20.48 19.07
N ARG A 2 -84.49 20.43 18.40
CA ARG A 2 -83.10 20.58 18.90
C ARG A 2 -82.12 19.82 18.00
N PHE A 3 -82.15 20.14 16.70
CA PHE A 3 -81.16 19.67 15.72
C PHE A 3 -80.32 20.85 15.17
N SER A 4 -80.18 21.94 15.93
CA SER A 4 -79.55 23.19 15.43
C SER A 4 -78.33 23.67 16.22
N PHE A 5 -77.83 22.92 17.21
CA PHE A 5 -76.75 23.40 18.08
C PHE A 5 -75.35 22.86 17.75
N LYS A 6 -75.21 21.83 16.91
CA LYS A 6 -73.90 21.21 16.60
C LYS A 6 -73.15 21.80 15.39
N ILE A 7 -73.78 22.63 14.57
CA ILE A 7 -73.16 23.13 13.32
C ILE A 7 -72.38 24.45 13.51
N ARG A 8 -72.66 25.23 14.56
CA ARG A 8 -71.97 26.52 14.80
C ARG A 8 -70.60 26.41 15.48
N PHE A 9 -70.29 25.29 16.15
CA PHE A 9 -69.00 25.10 16.81
C PHE A 9 -67.92 24.58 15.85
N ILE A 10 -68.31 23.73 14.89
CA ILE A 10 -67.40 23.19 13.86
C ILE A 10 -67.01 24.28 12.85
N SER A 11 -67.91 25.21 12.48
CA SER A 11 -67.56 26.26 11.52
C SER A 11 -66.62 27.33 12.09
N ARG A 12 -66.69 27.63 13.40
CA ARG A 12 -65.76 28.58 14.05
C ARG A 12 -64.38 27.99 14.30
N PHE A 13 -64.28 26.68 14.58
CA PHE A 13 -62.99 26.00 14.71
C PHE A 13 -62.27 25.89 13.36
N PHE A 14 -63.01 25.61 12.28
CA PHE A 14 -62.45 25.59 10.92
C PHE A 14 -62.00 26.99 10.48
N PHE A 15 -62.72 28.06 10.84
CA PHE A 15 -62.35 29.43 10.45
C PHE A 15 -61.11 29.95 11.19
N ILE A 16 -60.89 29.54 12.45
CA ILE A 16 -59.69 29.92 13.23
C ILE A 16 -58.46 29.14 12.75
N VAL A 17 -58.61 27.86 12.38
CA VAL A 17 -57.53 27.07 11.78
C VAL A 17 -57.18 27.58 10.38
N LEU A 18 -58.16 28.03 9.59
CA LEU A 18 -57.94 28.60 8.25
C LEU A 18 -57.26 29.98 8.27
N ILE A 19 -57.46 30.77 9.34
CA ILE A 19 -56.79 32.07 9.51
C ILE A 19 -55.37 31.89 10.07
N LEU A 20 -55.12 30.88 10.91
CA LEU A 20 -53.78 30.54 11.41
C LEU A 20 -52.88 29.89 10.35
N THR A 21 -53.44 29.26 9.31
CA THR A 21 -52.67 28.77 8.15
C THR A 21 -52.38 29.82 7.09
N PHE A 22 -53.03 30.99 7.13
CA PHE A 22 -52.83 32.06 6.14
C PHE A 22 -51.80 33.13 6.54
N PHE A 23 -51.30 33.08 7.77
CA PHE A 23 -50.24 33.97 8.29
C PHE A 23 -48.95 33.21 8.62
N ILE A 24 -48.57 32.25 7.77
CA ILE A 24 -47.20 31.74 7.78
C ILE A 24 -46.40 32.70 6.90
N PRO A 25 -45.45 33.50 7.43
CA PRO A 25 -44.54 34.24 6.58
C PRO A 25 -43.85 33.23 5.66
N TYR A 26 -43.89 33.48 4.34
CA TYR A 26 -43.11 32.74 3.36
C TYR A 26 -41.63 32.91 3.69
N LEU A 27 -41.12 32.11 4.63
CA LEU A 27 -39.70 31.94 4.84
C LEU A 27 -39.18 31.31 3.55
N VAL A 28 -38.44 32.11 2.78
CA VAL A 28 -37.57 31.66 1.70
C VAL A 28 -36.68 30.57 2.28
N LYS A 29 -37.04 29.30 2.07
CA LYS A 29 -36.23 28.16 2.51
C LYS A 29 -35.59 27.58 1.27
N ALA A 30 -34.27 27.73 1.18
CA ALA A 30 -33.47 26.98 0.22
C ALA A 30 -33.76 25.49 0.37
N GLU A 31 -33.87 24.78 -0.75
CA GLU A 31 -34.05 23.34 -0.73
C GLU A 31 -32.72 22.70 -0.29
N SER A 32 -32.69 22.11 0.91
CA SER A 32 -31.52 21.37 1.39
C SER A 32 -31.59 19.94 0.87
N ILE A 33 -30.59 19.52 0.11
CA ILE A 33 -30.51 18.16 -0.43
C ILE A 33 -29.49 17.36 0.38
N TYR A 34 -29.83 16.13 0.72
CA TYR A 34 -28.92 15.22 1.42
C TYR A 34 -28.51 14.08 0.47
N ALA A 35 -27.22 13.99 0.19
CA ALA A 35 -26.61 12.93 -0.61
C ALA A 35 -25.18 12.69 -0.15
N ALA A 36 -24.63 11.49 -0.38
CA ALA A 36 -23.22 11.19 -0.06
C ALA A 36 -22.78 11.65 1.35
N HIS A 37 -23.56 11.34 2.38
CA HIS A 37 -23.27 11.73 3.78
C HIS A 37 -23.08 13.22 4.03
N THR A 38 -23.60 14.05 3.13
CA THR A 38 -23.46 15.50 3.16
C THR A 38 -24.80 16.16 2.84
N ARG A 39 -25.24 17.06 3.73
CA ARG A 39 -26.33 17.98 3.43
C ARG A 39 -25.76 19.20 2.74
N VAL A 40 -26.25 19.50 1.54
CA VAL A 40 -25.87 20.67 0.74
C VAL A 40 -27.05 21.61 0.58
N GLU A 41 -26.81 22.90 0.74
CA GLU A 41 -27.79 23.96 0.52
C GLU A 41 -27.09 25.25 0.08
N ILE A 42 -27.76 26.07 -0.73
CA ILE A 42 -27.28 27.41 -1.07
C ILE A 42 -28.01 28.40 -0.18
N ILE A 43 -27.27 29.24 0.53
CA ILE A 43 -27.81 30.25 1.45
C ILE A 43 -27.23 31.63 1.13
N SER A 44 -28.03 32.66 1.41
CA SER A 44 -27.64 34.07 1.32
C SER A 44 -27.96 34.76 2.64
N PRO A 45 -27.13 35.71 3.11
CA PRO A 45 -27.48 36.53 4.25
C PRO A 45 -28.54 37.56 3.88
N ASN A 46 -28.68 37.91 2.59
CA ASN A 46 -29.68 38.84 2.10
C ASN A 46 -31.01 38.11 1.86
N THR A 47 -32.05 38.54 2.56
CA THR A 47 -33.44 38.12 2.34
C THR A 47 -34.13 38.94 1.26
N VAL A 48 -33.64 40.16 0.99
CA VAL A 48 -34.08 41.04 -0.10
C VAL A 48 -32.83 41.70 -0.66
N VAL A 49 -32.73 41.81 -1.99
CA VAL A 49 -31.61 42.46 -2.69
C VAL A 49 -32.09 43.62 -3.56
N MET A 50 -31.21 44.58 -3.84
CA MET A 50 -31.47 45.68 -4.77
C MET A 50 -30.94 45.37 -6.18
N SER A 51 -31.55 46.01 -7.17
CA SER A 51 -31.08 45.94 -8.56
C SER A 51 -29.69 46.59 -8.68
N GLY A 52 -28.72 45.91 -9.31
CA GLY A 52 -27.34 46.40 -9.42
C GLY A 52 -26.48 46.20 -8.16
N GLU A 53 -27.00 45.60 -7.09
CA GLU A 53 -26.25 45.34 -5.85
C GLU A 53 -25.34 44.12 -6.00
N ARG A 54 -24.19 44.16 -5.30
CA ARG A 54 -23.38 42.97 -5.04
C ARG A 54 -23.69 42.40 -3.67
N PHE A 55 -23.94 41.10 -3.63
CA PHE A 55 -24.28 40.41 -2.39
C PHE A 55 -23.64 39.03 -2.35
N TRP A 56 -23.58 38.42 -1.17
CA TRP A 56 -22.96 37.12 -1.02
C TRP A 56 -23.97 35.98 -1.02
N VAL A 57 -23.61 34.90 -1.68
CA VAL A 57 -24.31 33.62 -1.66
C VAL A 57 -23.26 32.55 -1.38
N GLY A 58 -23.60 31.48 -0.69
CA GLY A 58 -22.61 30.41 -0.55
C GLY A 58 -23.22 29.02 -0.42
N LEU A 59 -22.38 28.06 -0.78
CA LEU A 59 -22.66 26.65 -0.63
C LEU A 59 -22.33 26.25 0.80
N LYS A 60 -23.36 25.89 1.57
CA LYS A 60 -23.20 25.29 2.89
C LYS A 60 -23.22 23.78 2.74
N MET A 61 -22.17 23.14 3.23
CA MET A 61 -22.03 21.68 3.27
C MET A 61 -21.92 21.26 4.73
N SER A 62 -22.78 20.36 5.16
CA SER A 62 -22.76 19.78 6.51
C SER A 62 -22.59 18.27 6.40
N MET A 63 -21.47 17.75 6.87
CA MET A 63 -21.13 16.34 6.77
C MET A 63 -21.53 15.58 8.04
N ASP A 64 -21.84 14.30 7.88
CA ASP A 64 -22.00 13.38 9.02
C ASP A 64 -20.70 13.29 9.85
N GLN A 65 -20.82 12.81 11.09
CA GLN A 65 -19.65 12.61 11.96
C GLN A 65 -18.66 11.61 11.32
N GLY A 66 -17.38 12.00 11.24
CA GLY A 66 -16.32 11.20 10.63
C GLY A 66 -16.13 11.44 9.12
N TRP A 67 -17.09 12.14 8.48
CA TRP A 67 -17.04 12.44 7.05
C TRP A 67 -16.46 13.82 6.77
N HIS A 68 -15.70 13.92 5.68
CA HIS A 68 -15.06 15.15 5.22
C HIS A 68 -15.27 15.39 3.72
N VAL A 69 -15.14 16.66 3.31
CA VAL A 69 -15.10 17.09 1.91
C VAL A 69 -13.80 17.85 1.63
N TYR A 70 -13.39 17.91 0.37
CA TYR A 70 -12.06 18.38 0.01
C TYR A 70 -11.96 19.90 -0.16
N TRP A 71 -10.75 20.41 0.06
CA TRP A 71 -10.34 21.74 -0.32
C TRP A 71 -10.03 21.80 -1.83
N HIS A 72 -9.85 23.01 -2.38
CA HIS A 72 -9.60 23.20 -3.82
C HIS A 72 -8.39 22.37 -4.30
N ASN A 73 -7.33 22.28 -3.49
CA ASN A 73 -6.30 21.27 -3.60
C ASN A 73 -6.62 20.13 -2.62
N PRO A 74 -6.95 18.92 -3.09
CA PRO A 74 -7.36 17.81 -2.22
C PRO A 74 -6.18 17.10 -1.52
N GLY A 75 -4.92 17.35 -1.93
CA GLY A 75 -3.74 16.62 -1.44
C GLY A 75 -3.47 15.34 -2.25
N ASP A 76 -3.10 14.25 -1.57
CA ASP A 76 -2.70 12.98 -2.22
C ASP A 76 -3.88 12.26 -2.93
N SER A 77 -5.11 12.50 -2.51
CA SER A 77 -6.32 11.87 -3.08
C SER A 77 -7.57 12.73 -2.91
N GLY A 78 -8.57 12.50 -3.76
CA GLY A 78 -9.86 13.18 -3.74
C GLY A 78 -10.03 14.26 -4.80
N PHE A 79 -11.16 14.98 -4.77
CA PHE A 79 -11.40 16.15 -5.62
C PHE A 79 -12.30 17.18 -4.93
N ALA A 80 -12.07 18.45 -5.26
CA ALA A 80 -12.77 19.58 -4.66
C ALA A 80 -14.24 19.68 -5.10
N PRO A 81 -15.14 20.18 -4.23
CA PRO A 81 -16.49 20.56 -4.64
C PRO A 81 -16.48 21.54 -5.81
N LYS A 82 -17.30 21.27 -6.82
CA LYS A 82 -17.47 22.11 -8.01
C LYS A 82 -18.89 22.65 -8.05
N LEU A 83 -19.02 23.97 -8.00
CA LEU A 83 -20.30 24.67 -8.10
C LEU A 83 -20.41 25.35 -9.46
N THR A 84 -21.38 24.93 -10.25
CA THR A 84 -21.64 25.46 -11.59
C THR A 84 -22.99 26.17 -11.61
N TRP A 85 -22.97 27.48 -11.80
CA TRP A 85 -24.20 28.28 -11.90
C TRP A 85 -24.84 28.11 -13.28
N VAL A 86 -26.17 28.01 -13.33
CA VAL A 86 -26.91 28.06 -14.59
C VAL A 86 -26.77 29.47 -15.14
N GLN A 87 -26.44 29.60 -16.43
CA GLN A 87 -26.28 30.91 -17.07
C GLN A 87 -27.62 31.66 -17.07
N SER A 88 -27.62 32.91 -16.63
CA SER A 88 -28.78 33.80 -16.59
C SER A 88 -28.36 35.25 -16.89
N GLU A 89 -29.27 36.06 -17.43
CA GLU A 89 -29.09 37.51 -17.60
C GLU A 89 -29.35 38.29 -16.29
N ASP A 90 -29.91 37.60 -15.29
CA ASP A 90 -30.36 38.17 -14.02
C ASP A 90 -29.23 38.35 -12.99
N TYR A 91 -28.13 37.59 -13.13
CA TYR A 91 -27.01 37.64 -12.18
C TYR A 91 -25.68 37.26 -12.83
N LEU A 92 -24.59 37.77 -12.24
CA LEU A 92 -23.22 37.42 -12.60
C LEU A 92 -22.50 36.83 -11.37
N PRO A 93 -22.13 35.54 -11.38
CA PRO A 93 -21.40 34.92 -10.28
C PRO A 93 -19.89 35.24 -10.33
N GLY A 94 -19.32 35.59 -9.19
CA GLY A 94 -17.88 35.76 -8.97
C GLY A 94 -17.15 34.45 -8.70
N GLN A 95 -15.92 34.55 -8.20
CA GLN A 95 -15.12 33.38 -7.81
C GLN A 95 -15.51 32.85 -6.43
N MET A 96 -15.57 31.53 -6.30
CA MET A 96 -15.74 30.86 -5.02
C MET A 96 -14.52 31.08 -4.13
N GLN A 97 -14.77 31.59 -2.93
CA GLN A 97 -13.76 31.81 -1.91
C GLN A 97 -13.61 30.56 -1.04
N TRP A 98 -12.36 30.25 -0.70
CA TRP A 98 -12.02 29.05 0.06
C TRP A 98 -11.43 29.44 1.42
N PRO A 99 -12.12 29.11 2.53
CA PRO A 99 -11.49 29.12 3.85
C PRO A 99 -10.24 28.25 3.90
N PHE A 100 -9.33 28.48 4.84
CA PHE A 100 -8.18 27.58 5.01
C PHE A 100 -8.66 26.19 5.49
N PRO A 101 -8.09 25.10 4.96
CA PRO A 101 -8.49 23.74 5.33
C PRO A 101 -7.75 23.26 6.58
N HIS A 102 -7.99 22.01 6.97
CA HIS A 102 -7.13 21.28 7.91
C HIS A 102 -6.56 20.01 7.27
N LEU A 103 -5.54 19.46 7.91
CA LEU A 103 -4.89 18.20 7.51
C LEU A 103 -5.76 17.01 7.91
N ILE A 104 -5.98 16.11 6.96
CA ILE A 104 -6.67 14.83 7.16
C ILE A 104 -5.67 13.73 6.82
N ALA A 105 -5.09 13.10 7.84
CA ALA A 105 -4.02 12.12 7.68
C ALA A 105 -4.55 10.69 7.78
N ILE A 106 -4.46 9.94 6.68
CA ILE A 106 -4.80 8.51 6.60
C ILE A 106 -3.54 7.79 6.07
N PRO A 107 -2.60 7.39 6.95
CA PRO A 107 -1.31 6.89 6.51
C PRO A 107 -1.41 5.76 5.47
N PRO A 108 -0.69 5.84 4.33
CA PRO A 108 0.39 6.79 4.02
C PRO A 108 -0.03 8.08 3.28
N LEU A 109 -1.32 8.40 3.19
CA LEU A 109 -1.86 9.53 2.43
C LEU A 109 -2.23 10.70 3.35
N THR A 110 -2.10 11.92 2.83
CA THR A 110 -2.56 13.15 3.47
C THR A 110 -3.40 13.98 2.51
N SER A 111 -4.60 14.31 2.95
CA SER A 111 -5.55 15.13 2.20
C SER A 111 -5.87 16.44 2.92
N TYR A 112 -6.38 17.41 2.19
CA TYR A 112 -6.79 18.72 2.71
C TYR A 112 -8.29 18.90 2.53
N GLY A 113 -8.97 19.27 3.61
CA GLY A 113 -10.42 19.35 3.57
C GLY A 113 -11.08 19.98 4.78
N TYR A 114 -12.36 19.65 4.91
CA TYR A 114 -13.28 20.17 5.91
C TYR A 114 -14.12 19.04 6.51
N GLU A 115 -14.38 19.13 7.80
CA GLU A 115 -15.12 18.18 8.63
C GLU A 115 -16.24 18.95 9.33
N LYS A 116 -17.34 18.26 9.66
CA LYS A 116 -18.57 18.81 10.28
C LYS A 116 -19.33 19.82 9.43
N GLU A 117 -18.74 20.98 9.14
CA GLU A 117 -19.36 22.05 8.36
C GLU A 117 -18.33 22.84 7.55
N VAL A 118 -18.69 23.21 6.33
CA VAL A 118 -17.99 24.24 5.56
C VAL A 118 -18.98 25.12 4.82
N PHE A 119 -18.63 26.40 4.71
CA PHE A 119 -19.36 27.38 3.94
C PHE A 119 -18.42 27.99 2.90
N LEU A 120 -18.82 27.91 1.62
CA LEU A 120 -18.01 28.37 0.48
C LEU A 120 -18.72 29.55 -0.19
N PRO A 121 -18.31 30.80 0.13
CA PRO A 121 -19.00 32.00 -0.38
C PRO A 121 -18.58 32.33 -1.81
N VAL A 122 -19.54 32.90 -2.55
CA VAL A 122 -19.46 33.37 -3.93
C VAL A 122 -20.13 34.74 -3.95
N GLU A 123 -19.43 35.75 -4.46
CA GLU A 123 -20.00 37.07 -4.67
C GLU A 123 -20.94 37.03 -5.88
N MET A 124 -22.10 37.64 -5.77
CA MET A 124 -23.11 37.72 -6.83
C MET A 124 -23.38 39.17 -7.16
N GLU A 125 -23.39 39.51 -8.45
CA GLU A 125 -23.84 40.81 -8.93
C GLU A 125 -25.25 40.67 -9.53
N VAL A 126 -26.20 41.45 -9.02
CA VAL A 126 -27.59 41.49 -9.52
C VAL A 126 -27.68 42.38 -10.75
N SER A 127 -28.28 41.88 -11.83
CA SER A 127 -28.46 42.67 -13.06
C SER A 127 -29.36 43.88 -12.84
N SER A 128 -28.97 45.03 -13.40
CA SER A 128 -29.72 46.31 -13.29
C SER A 128 -31.07 46.30 -14.00
N HIS A 129 -31.36 45.27 -14.81
CA HIS A 129 -32.63 45.15 -15.54
C HIS A 129 -33.77 44.56 -14.68
N LEU A 130 -33.45 43.95 -13.54
CA LEU A 130 -34.45 43.43 -12.61
C LEU A 130 -35.15 44.58 -11.89
N LYS A 131 -36.49 44.59 -11.97
CA LYS A 131 -37.34 45.60 -11.31
C LYS A 131 -37.78 45.14 -9.93
N VAL A 132 -38.03 46.10 -9.05
CA VAL A 132 -38.65 45.89 -7.73
C VAL A 132 -39.96 45.11 -7.88
N GLY A 133 -40.12 44.06 -7.07
CA GLY A 133 -41.28 43.16 -7.11
C GLY A 133 -41.06 41.86 -7.91
N ASN A 134 -39.95 41.75 -8.66
CA ASN A 134 -39.50 40.47 -9.22
C ASN A 134 -38.72 39.66 -8.17
N SER A 135 -38.49 38.38 -8.46
CA SER A 135 -37.61 37.51 -7.65
C SER A 135 -36.44 37.03 -8.49
N LEU A 136 -35.24 37.16 -7.94
CA LEU A 136 -34.00 36.62 -8.46
C LEU A 136 -33.96 35.11 -8.19
N LEU A 137 -33.99 34.29 -9.23
CA LEU A 137 -33.93 32.84 -9.12
C LEU A 137 -32.53 32.33 -9.43
N LEU A 138 -31.78 31.99 -8.38
CA LEU A 138 -30.46 31.39 -8.48
C LEU A 138 -30.58 29.88 -8.65
N LYS A 139 -29.89 29.33 -9.65
CA LYS A 139 -29.82 27.88 -9.88
C LYS A 139 -28.36 27.46 -10.03
N ALA A 140 -27.96 26.40 -9.34
CA ALA A 140 -26.62 25.85 -9.47
C ALA A 140 -26.63 24.32 -9.40
N HIS A 141 -25.72 23.71 -10.13
CA HIS A 141 -25.35 22.32 -10.02
C HIS A 141 -24.11 22.20 -9.15
N VAL A 142 -24.11 21.30 -8.17
CA VAL A 142 -22.94 21.01 -7.34
C VAL A 142 -22.54 19.54 -7.46
N ASP A 143 -21.26 19.32 -7.75
CA ASP A 143 -20.59 18.02 -7.69
C ASP A 143 -19.60 18.03 -6.51
N TRP A 144 -19.55 16.97 -5.71
CA TRP A 144 -18.55 16.85 -4.64
C TRP A 144 -18.17 15.40 -4.35
N LEU A 145 -17.08 15.23 -3.60
CA LEU A 145 -16.67 13.96 -3.03
C LEU A 145 -16.67 14.09 -1.51
N ALA A 146 -17.35 13.17 -0.82
CA ALA A 146 -17.32 13.06 0.64
C ALA A 146 -16.64 11.76 1.05
N CYS A 147 -15.76 11.77 2.05
CA CYS A 147 -15.01 10.59 2.46
C CYS A 147 -14.92 10.42 3.98
N GLU A 148 -14.78 9.17 4.43
CA GLU A 148 -14.38 8.80 5.80
C GLU A 148 -13.16 7.86 5.73
N VAL A 149 -13.39 6.58 5.42
CA VAL A 149 -12.37 5.62 4.95
C VAL A 149 -12.52 5.36 3.45
N GLU A 150 -13.77 5.42 2.97
CA GLU A 150 -14.18 5.30 1.58
C GLU A 150 -14.77 6.62 1.10
N CYS A 151 -14.76 6.85 -0.21
CA CYS A 151 -15.21 8.09 -0.83
C CYS A 151 -16.48 7.91 -1.65
N VAL A 152 -17.50 8.72 -1.39
CA VAL A 152 -18.81 8.68 -2.06
C VAL A 152 -19.02 9.98 -2.83
N PRO A 153 -19.20 9.93 -4.17
CA PRO A 153 -19.51 11.12 -4.96
C PRO A 153 -20.97 11.55 -4.73
N GLY A 154 -21.17 12.86 -4.54
CA GLY A 154 -22.48 13.49 -4.41
C GLY A 154 -22.73 14.49 -5.54
N GLN A 155 -24.00 14.61 -5.94
CA GLN A 155 -24.46 15.59 -6.91
C GLN A 155 -25.81 16.15 -6.46
N ALA A 156 -26.05 17.44 -6.70
CA ALA A 156 -27.31 18.10 -6.36
C ALA A 156 -27.57 19.31 -7.26
N ASP A 157 -28.83 19.51 -7.64
CA ASP A 157 -29.31 20.75 -8.24
C ASP A 157 -29.96 21.60 -7.15
N LEU A 158 -29.39 22.77 -6.90
CA LEU A 158 -29.81 23.66 -5.82
C LEU A 158 -30.45 24.93 -6.39
N THR A 159 -31.52 25.37 -5.74
CA THR A 159 -32.24 26.59 -6.12
C THR A 159 -32.46 27.51 -4.92
N LEU A 160 -32.32 28.82 -5.15
CA LEU A 160 -32.58 29.85 -4.16
C LEU A 160 -33.32 31.02 -4.84
N SER A 161 -34.45 31.43 -4.28
CA SER A 161 -35.23 32.56 -4.77
C SER A 161 -35.09 33.74 -3.81
N VAL A 162 -34.55 34.86 -4.27
CA VAL A 162 -34.35 36.07 -3.46
C VAL A 162 -35.18 37.21 -4.04
N PRO A 163 -36.15 37.78 -3.32
CA PRO A 163 -36.95 38.90 -3.81
C PRO A 163 -36.11 40.17 -4.04
N VAL A 164 -36.46 40.94 -5.09
CA VAL A 164 -35.83 42.22 -5.41
C VAL A 164 -36.69 43.37 -4.84
N GLY A 165 -36.10 44.14 -3.93
CA GLY A 165 -36.79 45.21 -3.18
C GLY A 165 -36.18 46.60 -3.41
N GLN A 166 -36.76 47.60 -2.75
CA GLN A 166 -36.22 48.97 -2.72
C GLN A 166 -35.03 49.12 -1.77
N GLU A 167 -34.96 48.26 -0.75
CA GLU A 167 -33.89 48.22 0.24
C GLU A 167 -33.42 46.78 0.42
N SER A 168 -32.11 46.61 0.61
CA SER A 168 -31.49 45.32 0.93
C SER A 168 -31.77 44.97 2.39
N LEU A 169 -32.31 43.78 2.64
CA LEU A 169 -32.62 43.30 3.99
C LEU A 169 -31.79 42.05 4.28
N MET A 170 -31.18 41.99 5.46
CA MET A 170 -30.33 40.86 5.88
C MET A 170 -30.97 40.04 7.00
N ASN A 171 -30.73 38.73 6.97
CA ASN A 171 -31.00 37.81 8.05
C ASN A 171 -29.79 37.72 8.99
N LYS A 172 -29.97 38.23 10.21
CA LYS A 172 -28.93 38.28 11.26
C LYS A 172 -28.40 36.91 11.68
N ASP A 173 -29.21 35.86 11.61
CA ASP A 173 -28.77 34.51 12.00
C ASP A 173 -27.76 33.95 10.98
N VAL A 174 -28.02 34.21 9.70
CA VAL A 174 -27.13 33.80 8.60
C VAL A 174 -25.88 34.69 8.54
N GLU A 175 -26.01 35.99 8.85
CA GLU A 175 -24.89 36.94 8.91
C GLU A 175 -23.74 36.44 9.82
N SER A 176 -24.07 35.86 10.98
CA SER A 176 -23.07 35.30 11.90
C SER A 176 -22.19 34.20 11.28
N LEU A 177 -22.77 33.37 10.41
CA LEU A 177 -22.06 32.29 9.70
C LEU A 177 -21.09 32.84 8.66
N PHE A 178 -21.48 33.93 7.97
CA PHE A 178 -20.62 34.62 7.04
C PHE A 178 -19.43 35.26 7.75
N VAL A 179 -19.66 35.98 8.85
CA VAL A 179 -18.57 36.62 9.64
C VAL A 179 -17.55 35.58 10.10
N LYS A 180 -18.01 34.43 10.63
CA LYS A 180 -17.15 33.31 11.04
C LYS A 180 -16.37 32.69 9.87
N THR A 181 -16.96 32.67 8.68
CA THR A 181 -16.31 32.13 7.48
C THR A 181 -15.27 33.09 6.93
N PHE A 182 -15.59 34.39 6.83
CA PHE A 182 -14.67 35.40 6.33
C PHE A 182 -13.44 35.57 7.21
N SER A 183 -13.54 35.37 8.53
CA SER A 183 -12.36 35.35 9.40
C SER A 183 -11.40 34.19 9.12
N LYS A 184 -11.85 33.16 8.39
CA LYS A 184 -11.05 32.00 7.96
C LYS A 184 -10.61 32.07 6.50
N ILE A 185 -11.00 33.11 5.76
CA ILE A 185 -10.51 33.31 4.41
C ILE A 185 -9.08 33.87 4.51
N PRO A 186 -8.12 33.34 3.73
CA PRO A 186 -6.73 33.82 3.73
C PRO A 186 -6.64 35.31 3.44
N GLN A 187 -5.88 36.01 4.27
CA GLN A 187 -5.61 37.43 4.11
C GLN A 187 -4.31 37.66 3.33
N GLU A 188 -4.13 38.87 2.81
CA GLU A 188 -2.86 39.30 2.25
C GLU A 188 -1.75 39.17 3.28
N ASN A 189 -0.60 38.65 2.84
CA ASN A 189 0.48 38.30 3.75
C ASN A 189 1.35 39.51 4.08
N PRO A 190 1.44 39.92 5.35
CA PRO A 190 2.25 41.08 5.75
C PRO A 190 3.75 40.75 5.90
N PHE A 191 4.15 39.50 5.75
CA PHE A 191 5.52 39.02 5.99
C PHE A 191 6.25 38.72 4.67
N GLN A 192 7.55 38.96 4.63
CA GLN A 192 8.36 38.54 3.47
C GLN A 192 8.46 37.01 3.40
N THR A 193 8.20 36.46 2.22
CA THR A 193 8.28 35.01 1.94
C THR A 193 9.28 34.68 0.85
N GLU A 194 10.02 33.59 1.04
CA GLU A 194 10.96 33.08 0.05
C GLU A 194 10.77 31.57 -0.18
N ALA A 195 11.02 31.12 -1.41
CA ALA A 195 11.01 29.72 -1.77
C ALA A 195 12.29 29.36 -2.53
N PHE A 196 12.92 28.25 -2.14
CA PHE A 196 14.14 27.74 -2.75
C PHE A 196 14.00 26.29 -3.18
N ASP A 197 14.53 25.98 -4.37
CA ASP A 197 14.70 24.61 -4.84
C ASP A 197 16.09 24.09 -4.45
N LEU A 198 16.13 23.02 -3.66
CA LEU A 198 17.35 22.36 -3.17
C LEU A 198 17.65 21.03 -3.90
N GLY A 199 16.95 20.72 -4.99
CA GLY A 199 17.05 19.45 -5.71
C GLY A 199 15.92 18.50 -5.34
N GLU A 200 16.09 17.68 -4.31
CA GLU A 200 15.06 16.71 -3.85
C GLU A 200 14.01 17.33 -2.90
N SER A 201 14.27 18.53 -2.39
CA SER A 201 13.41 19.22 -1.42
C SER A 201 13.22 20.70 -1.79
N LEU A 202 12.11 21.26 -1.33
CA LEU A 202 11.79 22.66 -1.38
C LEU A 202 11.93 23.27 0.01
N ARG A 203 12.48 24.47 0.07
CA ARG A 203 12.61 25.25 1.30
C ARG A 203 11.76 26.49 1.22
N PHE A 204 10.89 26.66 2.20
CA PHE A 204 10.06 27.84 2.38
C PHE A 204 10.56 28.64 3.58
N ARG A 205 10.65 29.96 3.41
CA ARG A 205 10.99 30.90 4.49
C ARG A 205 9.90 31.94 4.63
N ILE A 206 9.62 32.31 5.88
CA ILE A 206 8.75 33.43 6.23
C ILE A 206 9.44 34.26 7.30
N GLU A 207 9.37 35.59 7.16
CA GLU A 207 9.96 36.51 8.11
C GLU A 207 9.44 36.27 9.54
N SER A 208 10.36 36.20 10.51
CA SER A 208 10.07 35.91 11.90
C SER A 208 9.70 37.20 12.64
N SER A 209 8.48 37.27 13.15
CA SER A 209 8.06 38.31 14.10
C SER A 209 7.80 37.72 15.50
N LYS A 210 7.91 38.55 16.55
CA LYS A 210 7.85 38.11 17.96
C LYS A 210 6.53 37.41 18.30
N ASN A 211 5.44 37.82 17.69
CA ASN A 211 4.09 37.43 18.07
C ASN A 211 3.50 36.28 17.25
N ILE A 212 4.21 35.79 16.23
CA ILE A 212 3.67 34.78 15.31
C ILE A 212 4.49 33.49 15.32
N GLN A 213 3.80 32.37 15.10
CA GLN A 213 4.40 31.07 14.88
C GLN A 213 3.70 30.36 13.72
N PRO A 214 4.37 30.16 12.58
CA PRO A 214 3.83 29.39 11.47
C PRO A 214 3.49 27.95 11.90
N GLN A 215 2.40 27.42 11.36
CA GLN A 215 1.88 26.09 11.67
C GLN A 215 1.96 25.18 10.44
N ILE A 216 1.02 25.35 9.50
CA ILE A 216 0.88 24.48 8.32
C ILE A 216 0.83 25.33 7.07
N PHE A 217 1.60 24.91 6.06
CA PHE A 217 1.55 25.38 4.69
C PHE A 217 0.68 24.44 3.84
N PHE A 218 -0.34 25.01 3.20
CA PHE A 218 -1.23 24.33 2.28
C PHE A 218 -0.91 24.79 0.86
N PRO A 219 -0.33 23.94 -0.01
CA PRO A 219 0.00 24.33 -1.37
C PRO A 219 -1.26 24.49 -2.22
N ASN A 220 -1.30 25.45 -3.14
CA ASN A 220 -2.40 25.54 -4.12
C ASN A 220 -2.29 24.47 -5.21
N HIS A 221 -1.08 23.97 -5.48
CA HIS A 221 -0.83 22.94 -6.49
C HIS A 221 -0.47 21.59 -5.85
N ASN A 222 -1.19 20.54 -6.24
CA ASN A 222 -1.00 19.16 -5.76
C ASN A 222 0.33 18.47 -6.17
N LYS A 223 1.13 19.07 -7.06
CA LYS A 223 2.40 18.50 -7.53
C LYS A 223 3.62 19.12 -6.83
N LEU A 224 3.40 20.09 -5.93
CA LEU A 224 4.49 20.89 -5.36
C LEU A 224 5.33 20.09 -4.35
N ILE A 225 4.67 19.40 -3.42
CA ILE A 225 5.31 18.77 -2.26
C ILE A 225 4.77 17.37 -2.02
N ASN A 226 5.51 16.55 -1.29
CA ASN A 226 4.96 15.34 -0.68
C ASN A 226 4.02 15.76 0.46
N HIS A 227 2.72 15.54 0.29
CA HIS A 227 1.70 16.04 1.22
C HIS A 227 1.75 15.38 2.61
N SER A 228 2.36 14.19 2.70
CA SER A 228 2.50 13.42 3.93
C SER A 228 3.75 13.78 4.76
N ASP A 229 4.52 14.77 4.32
CA ASP A 229 5.67 15.28 5.07
C ASP A 229 5.25 16.04 6.33
N VAL A 230 5.96 15.76 7.42
CA VAL A 230 5.74 16.45 8.70
C VAL A 230 6.24 17.88 8.59
N GLN A 231 5.32 18.84 8.64
CA GLN A 231 5.66 20.25 8.54
C GLN A 231 6.18 20.81 9.86
N SER A 232 7.50 20.95 9.97
CA SER A 232 8.16 21.47 11.18
C SER A 232 8.90 22.78 10.88
N TRP A 233 8.35 23.89 11.36
CA TRP A 233 8.97 25.21 11.23
C TRP A 233 10.08 25.41 12.26
N SER A 234 11.29 25.70 11.79
CA SER A 234 12.46 26.01 12.62
C SER A 234 12.80 27.50 12.50
N LYS A 235 13.18 28.15 13.60
CA LYS A 235 13.61 29.55 13.56
C LYS A 235 15.10 29.64 13.26
N THR A 236 15.46 30.28 12.16
CA THR A 236 16.84 30.47 11.71
C THR A 236 17.07 31.95 11.43
N GLY A 237 17.73 32.65 12.36
CA GLY A 237 17.96 34.09 12.26
C GLY A 237 16.66 34.90 12.22
N GLN A 238 16.46 35.66 11.14
CA GLN A 238 15.27 36.47 10.90
C GLN A 238 14.12 35.71 10.23
N TYR A 239 14.27 34.42 9.91
CA TYR A 239 13.23 33.64 9.23
C TYR A 239 12.79 32.42 10.03
N TYR A 240 11.54 32.04 9.85
CA TYR A 240 11.07 30.68 10.06
C TYR A 240 11.27 29.90 8.77
N GLN A 241 11.87 28.71 8.86
CA GLN A 241 12.21 27.85 7.74
C GLN A 241 11.46 26.52 7.83
N LEU A 242 10.91 26.09 6.69
CA LEU A 242 10.28 24.79 6.48
C LEU A 242 10.91 24.13 5.26
N ASP A 243 11.39 22.89 5.43
CA ASP A 243 11.93 22.08 4.33
C ASP A 243 10.97 20.89 4.09
N LEU A 244 10.47 20.73 2.87
CA LEU A 244 9.57 19.65 2.45
C LEU A 244 10.14 18.92 1.23
N GLU A 245 9.97 17.60 1.14
CA GLU A 245 10.31 16.81 -0.04
C GLU A 245 9.40 17.21 -1.22
N LYS A 246 9.96 17.17 -2.43
CA LYS A 246 9.16 17.35 -3.65
C LYS A 246 8.20 16.19 -3.82
N SER A 247 7.05 16.47 -4.45
CA SER A 247 6.12 15.42 -4.85
C SER A 247 6.79 14.42 -5.81
N SER A 248 6.39 13.15 -5.76
CA SER A 248 6.77 12.17 -6.80
C SER A 248 6.22 12.54 -8.19
N LEU A 249 5.19 13.40 -8.23
CA LEU A 249 4.59 13.96 -9.44
C LEU A 249 5.23 15.28 -9.88
N TRP A 250 6.38 15.65 -9.30
CA TRP A 250 7.10 16.88 -9.65
C TRP A 250 7.57 16.87 -11.10
N GLU A 251 7.32 17.97 -11.80
CA GLU A 251 7.76 18.18 -13.20
C GLU A 251 8.65 19.43 -13.26
N ASP A 252 9.91 19.24 -13.68
CA ASP A 252 10.89 20.32 -13.75
C ASP A 252 10.47 21.43 -14.73
N GLY A 253 10.54 22.67 -14.27
CA GLY A 253 10.25 23.86 -15.09
C GLY A 253 8.77 24.27 -15.15
N LEU A 254 7.85 23.46 -14.61
CA LEU A 254 6.42 23.77 -14.60
C LEU A 254 6.04 24.81 -13.52
N ILE A 255 6.70 24.74 -12.36
CA ILE A 255 6.43 25.61 -11.20
C ILE A 255 7.54 26.66 -11.07
N LYS A 256 7.24 27.90 -11.45
CA LYS A 256 8.14 29.06 -11.31
C LYS A 256 7.83 29.92 -10.08
N GLN A 257 6.59 29.83 -9.61
CA GLN A 257 6.08 30.58 -8.47
C GLN A 257 5.38 29.60 -7.54
N VAL A 258 5.71 29.68 -6.26
CA VAL A 258 5.08 28.89 -5.21
C VAL A 258 3.89 29.68 -4.69
N GLU A 259 2.71 29.08 -4.78
CA GLU A 259 1.47 29.63 -4.26
C GLU A 259 0.83 28.66 -3.28
N GLY A 260 0.30 29.21 -2.19
CA GLY A 260 -0.37 28.44 -1.15
C GLY A 260 -0.92 29.34 -0.05
N ILE A 261 -1.30 28.71 1.05
CA ILE A 261 -1.75 29.39 2.28
C ILE A 261 -0.87 28.92 3.42
N ILE A 262 -0.46 29.85 4.28
CA ILE A 262 0.20 29.53 5.53
C ILE A 262 -0.71 29.89 6.71
N THR A 263 -0.91 28.92 7.60
CA THR A 263 -1.58 29.17 8.87
C THR A 263 -0.56 29.58 9.92
N VAL A 264 -0.90 30.61 10.68
CA VAL A 264 -0.01 31.24 11.65
C VAL A 264 -0.77 31.37 12.96
N LYS A 265 -0.15 30.89 14.03
CA LYS A 265 -0.67 31.00 15.38
C LYS A 265 -0.14 32.28 16.02
N ASN A 266 -1.03 33.10 16.55
CA ASN A 266 -0.66 34.25 17.36
C ASN A 266 -0.35 33.77 18.79
N LYS A 267 0.82 34.17 19.31
CA LYS A 267 1.31 33.75 20.62
C LYS A 267 0.62 34.44 21.80
N GLN A 268 -0.10 35.53 21.57
CA GLN A 268 -0.74 36.31 22.63
C GLN A 268 -2.12 35.78 23.02
N ASP A 269 -2.91 35.35 22.04
CA ASP A 269 -4.32 34.96 22.18
C ASP A 269 -4.60 33.53 21.67
N ASP A 270 -3.57 32.82 21.22
CA ASP A 270 -3.63 31.46 20.68
C ASP A 270 -4.47 31.32 19.39
N SER A 271 -4.87 32.44 18.78
CA SER A 271 -5.72 32.46 17.58
C SER A 271 -4.94 32.03 16.33
N ILE A 272 -5.62 31.36 15.40
CA ILE A 272 -5.05 30.90 14.13
C ILE A 272 -5.57 31.81 13.01
N HIS A 273 -4.64 32.45 12.32
CA HIS A 273 -4.90 33.25 11.12
C HIS A 273 -4.27 32.57 9.90
N SER A 274 -4.83 32.83 8.72
CA SER A 274 -4.31 32.33 7.43
C SER A 274 -3.85 33.49 6.56
N TYR A 275 -2.69 33.33 5.92
CA TYR A 275 -2.12 34.31 5.00
C TYR A 275 -1.74 33.66 3.67
N ILE A 276 -1.82 34.43 2.59
CA ILE A 276 -1.43 33.97 1.25
C ILE A 276 0.10 33.84 1.17
N PHE A 277 0.60 32.65 0.88
CA PHE A 277 2.02 32.45 0.60
C PHE A 277 2.25 32.55 -0.90
N SER A 278 3.01 33.55 -1.33
CA SER A 278 3.43 33.69 -2.72
C SER A 278 4.89 34.06 -2.79
N ALA A 279 5.70 33.23 -3.45
CA ALA A 279 7.13 33.49 -3.60
C ALA A 279 7.66 32.92 -4.92
N PRO A 280 8.53 33.64 -5.66
CA PRO A 280 9.22 33.07 -6.81
C PRO A 280 10.16 31.96 -6.36
N LEU A 281 10.17 30.85 -7.10
CA LEU A 281 11.03 29.71 -6.79
C LEU A 281 12.46 30.00 -7.27
N LYS A 282 13.37 30.23 -6.32
CA LYS A 282 14.79 30.52 -6.60
C LYS A 282 15.59 29.20 -6.60
N ILE A 283 16.45 29.00 -7.59
CA ILE A 283 17.42 27.91 -7.57
C ILE A 283 18.64 28.38 -6.77
N GLY A 284 18.93 27.75 -5.63
CA GLY A 284 19.96 28.26 -4.72
C GLY A 284 20.70 27.17 -3.97
N LYS A 285 22.03 27.13 -4.13
CA LYS A 285 22.99 26.51 -3.20
C LYS A 285 23.61 27.64 -2.37
N GLU A 286 23.33 27.72 -1.06
CA GLU A 286 24.35 27.99 -0.03
C GLU A 286 23.86 27.89 1.43
N ASP A 287 24.84 27.55 2.27
CA ASP A 287 24.98 27.51 3.74
C ASP A 287 24.02 26.65 4.60
N GLY A 288 24.43 25.38 4.76
CA GLY A 288 25.13 25.05 6.00
C GLY A 288 24.33 25.00 7.31
N SER A 289 23.17 24.37 7.34
CA SER A 289 22.72 23.66 8.56
C SER A 289 21.74 22.54 8.19
N ARG A 290 22.28 21.33 8.01
CA ARG A 290 21.48 20.11 7.96
C ARG A 290 20.82 19.91 9.32
N MET A 291 19.52 20.18 9.40
CA MET A 291 18.63 19.65 10.44
C MET A 291 17.37 19.07 9.79
N SER A 292 17.56 18.14 8.84
CA SER A 292 16.54 17.18 8.39
C SER A 292 16.90 15.77 8.88
N GLY A 293 17.17 15.66 10.18
CA GLY A 293 17.58 14.41 10.83
C GLY A 293 16.47 13.77 11.67
N ALA A 294 15.25 14.32 11.73
CA ALA A 294 14.20 13.81 12.62
C ALA A 294 13.08 13.07 11.86
N ALA A 295 12.62 13.59 10.72
CA ALA A 295 11.52 12.98 9.96
C ALA A 295 11.98 11.77 9.10
N VAL A 296 13.10 11.91 8.38
CA VAL A 296 13.71 10.80 7.61
C VAL A 296 14.22 9.69 8.54
N VAL A 297 14.73 10.07 9.72
CA VAL A 297 15.17 9.08 10.71
C VAL A 297 13.99 8.32 11.26
N ASN A 298 12.81 8.90 11.45
CA ASN A 298 11.66 8.12 11.92
C ASN A 298 11.22 7.06 10.88
N SER A 299 11.16 7.40 9.59
CA SER A 299 10.79 6.46 8.53
C SER A 299 11.83 5.36 8.28
N LEU A 300 13.12 5.72 8.20
CA LEU A 300 14.20 4.74 8.04
C LEU A 300 14.40 3.90 9.31
N PHE A 301 14.36 4.51 10.49
CA PHE A 301 14.49 3.79 11.75
C PHE A 301 13.36 2.77 11.91
N ILE A 302 12.11 3.15 11.62
CA ILE A 302 10.98 2.21 11.61
C ILE A 302 11.22 1.08 10.60
N ALA A 303 11.64 1.38 9.37
CA ALA A 303 11.92 0.35 8.36
C ALA A 303 13.07 -0.58 8.77
N VAL A 304 14.13 -0.06 9.38
CA VAL A 304 15.27 -0.82 9.91
C VAL A 304 14.86 -1.68 11.10
N VAL A 305 14.03 -1.16 11.99
CA VAL A 305 13.47 -1.91 13.13
C VAL A 305 12.57 -3.03 12.61
N PHE A 306 11.70 -2.77 11.64
CA PHE A 306 10.89 -3.82 11.01
C PHE A 306 11.73 -4.83 10.24
N ALA A 307 12.81 -4.41 9.57
CA ALA A 307 13.75 -5.33 8.91
C ALA A 307 14.45 -6.23 9.93
N PHE A 308 14.89 -5.67 11.06
CA PHE A 308 15.48 -6.42 12.16
C PHE A 308 14.48 -7.42 12.77
N ILE A 309 13.26 -6.96 13.09
CA ILE A 309 12.17 -7.82 13.60
C ILE A 309 11.84 -8.91 12.59
N GLY A 310 11.73 -8.56 11.30
CA GLY A 310 11.53 -9.50 10.20
C GLY A 310 12.62 -10.57 10.19
N GLY A 311 13.88 -10.18 10.32
CA GLY A 311 15.03 -11.10 10.39
C GLY A 311 14.95 -12.04 11.60
N VAL A 312 14.50 -11.54 12.75
CA VAL A 312 14.23 -12.38 13.93
C VAL A 312 13.10 -13.37 13.65
N ILE A 313 12.01 -12.92 13.03
CA ILE A 313 10.86 -13.76 12.65
C ILE A 313 11.28 -14.89 11.70
N LEU A 314 12.23 -14.64 10.78
CA LEU A 314 12.74 -15.66 9.85
C LEU A 314 13.29 -16.90 10.56
N ASN A 315 13.76 -16.78 11.81
CA ASN A 315 14.22 -17.94 12.59
C ASN A 315 13.09 -18.90 13.00
N PHE A 316 11.85 -18.42 13.06
CA PHE A 316 10.66 -19.23 13.37
C PHE A 316 10.03 -19.88 12.14
N MET A 317 10.56 -19.59 10.94
CA MET A 317 10.05 -20.21 9.73
C MET A 317 10.44 -21.69 9.66
N PRO A 318 9.55 -22.56 9.15
CA PRO A 318 9.80 -24.00 9.07
C PRO A 318 11.09 -24.40 8.36
N CYS A 319 11.60 -23.56 7.43
CA CYS A 319 12.81 -23.85 6.67
C CYS A 319 14.12 -23.55 7.42
N VAL A 320 14.11 -22.68 8.43
CA VAL A 320 15.33 -22.27 9.16
C VAL A 320 15.53 -23.11 10.42
N LEU A 321 14.43 -23.51 11.06
CA LEU A 321 14.44 -24.29 12.31
C LEU A 321 15.26 -25.60 12.25
N PRO A 322 15.22 -26.40 11.16
CA PRO A 322 16.05 -27.60 11.01
C PRO A 322 17.55 -27.35 11.07
N VAL A 323 18.03 -26.33 10.35
CA VAL A 323 19.45 -25.97 10.28
C VAL A 323 19.91 -25.39 11.61
N LEU A 324 19.06 -24.55 12.22
CA LEU A 324 19.26 -23.98 13.55
C LEU A 324 19.43 -25.05 14.62
N SER A 325 18.54 -26.04 14.65
CA SER A 325 18.57 -27.12 15.63
C SER A 325 19.87 -27.93 15.53
N ILE A 326 20.30 -28.30 14.31
CA ILE A 326 21.52 -29.10 14.12
C ILE A 326 22.77 -28.31 14.52
N LYS A 327 22.85 -27.02 14.19
CA LYS A 327 24.01 -26.21 14.56
C LYS A 327 24.04 -25.92 16.06
N ILE A 328 22.90 -25.68 16.71
CA ILE A 328 22.82 -25.55 18.18
C ILE A 328 23.31 -26.82 18.87
N LEU A 329 22.96 -28.01 18.37
CA LEU A 329 23.42 -29.28 18.95
C LEU A 329 24.94 -29.46 18.79
N ASN A 330 25.49 -29.16 17.61
CA ASN A 330 26.94 -29.17 17.40
C ASN A 330 27.65 -28.15 18.30
N LEU A 331 27.03 -26.99 18.55
CA LEU A 331 27.54 -25.99 19.50
C LEU A 331 27.50 -26.48 20.94
N ILE A 332 26.51 -27.29 21.34
CA ILE A 332 26.43 -27.90 22.68
C ILE A 332 27.52 -28.97 22.86
N GLU A 333 27.77 -29.79 21.85
CA GLU A 333 28.87 -30.77 21.86
C GLU A 333 30.25 -30.09 21.91
N GLU A 334 30.40 -28.96 21.21
CA GLU A 334 31.63 -28.16 21.19
C GLU A 334 31.77 -27.20 22.39
N ALA A 335 30.68 -26.84 23.10
CA ALA A 335 30.68 -25.93 24.25
C ALA A 335 31.46 -26.48 25.46
N GLY A 336 31.83 -27.76 25.45
CA GLY A 336 32.82 -28.34 26.36
C GLY A 336 34.25 -27.83 26.11
N LYS A 337 34.51 -27.15 24.98
CA LYS A 337 35.80 -26.58 24.57
C LYS A 337 35.70 -25.05 24.47
N ASN A 338 36.69 -24.33 25.04
CA ASN A 338 36.94 -22.88 25.00
C ASN A 338 35.85 -21.93 24.43
N GLN A 339 35.27 -21.08 25.30
CA GLN A 339 34.27 -20.06 24.94
C GLN A 339 34.70 -19.10 23.81
N LYS A 340 36.00 -18.79 23.70
CA LYS A 340 36.54 -17.91 22.64
C LYS A 340 36.39 -18.51 21.24
N ASP A 341 36.48 -19.84 21.12
CA ASP A 341 36.36 -20.51 19.83
C ASP A 341 34.88 -20.59 19.40
N LEU A 342 33.96 -20.76 20.37
CA LEU A 342 32.51 -20.69 20.17
C LEU A 342 32.08 -19.32 19.63
N LEU A 343 32.58 -18.23 20.23
CA LEU A 343 32.28 -16.87 19.80
C LEU A 343 32.80 -16.57 18.39
N LYS A 344 34.02 -17.01 18.07
CA LYS A 344 34.59 -16.86 16.72
C LYS A 344 33.74 -17.58 15.68
N GLN A 345 33.30 -18.81 15.96
CA GLN A 345 32.43 -19.54 15.04
C GLN A 345 31.08 -18.85 14.84
N GLY A 346 30.48 -18.29 15.90
CA GLY A 346 29.24 -17.52 15.84
C GLY A 346 29.35 -16.26 14.98
N ILE A 347 30.43 -15.49 15.15
CA ILE A 347 30.70 -14.28 14.35
C ILE A 347 30.92 -14.64 12.88
N VAL A 348 31.70 -15.70 12.60
CA VAL A 348 31.96 -16.15 11.22
C VAL A 348 30.69 -16.67 10.55
N PHE A 349 29.80 -17.33 11.29
CA PHE A 349 28.47 -17.72 10.82
C PHE A 349 27.59 -16.50 10.49
N ALA A 350 27.54 -15.51 11.38
CA ALA A 350 26.84 -14.25 11.15
C ALA A 350 27.40 -13.50 9.92
N GLY A 351 28.73 -13.48 9.76
CA GLY A 351 29.39 -12.94 8.57
C GLY A 351 28.97 -13.64 7.27
N GLY A 352 28.78 -14.96 7.32
CA GLY A 352 28.21 -15.74 6.20
C GLY A 352 26.81 -15.25 5.82
N ILE A 353 25.91 -15.07 6.79
CA ILE A 353 24.55 -14.56 6.57
C ILE A 353 24.57 -13.14 5.99
N ILE A 354 25.30 -12.22 6.63
CA ILE A 354 25.36 -10.81 6.21
C ILE A 354 25.94 -10.71 4.78
N SER A 355 27.00 -11.45 4.49
CA SER A 355 27.58 -11.47 3.14
C SER A 355 26.60 -11.97 2.08
N ALA A 356 25.79 -12.99 2.38
CA ALA A 356 24.78 -13.49 1.46
C ALA A 356 23.68 -12.46 1.20
N PHE A 357 23.20 -11.76 2.23
CA PHE A 357 22.23 -10.67 2.08
C PHE A 357 22.79 -9.47 1.31
N TRP A 358 24.07 -9.14 1.49
CA TRP A 358 24.72 -8.10 0.70
C TRP A 358 24.85 -8.47 -0.78
N VAL A 359 25.18 -9.72 -1.09
CA VAL A 359 25.19 -10.21 -2.47
C VAL A 359 23.79 -10.15 -3.10
N LEU A 360 22.75 -10.55 -2.35
CA LEU A 360 21.36 -10.42 -2.79
C LEU A 360 20.97 -8.95 -3.02
N GLY A 361 21.28 -8.07 -2.08
CA GLY A 361 21.00 -6.64 -2.18
C GLY A 361 21.72 -5.99 -3.35
N ALA A 362 23.02 -6.24 -3.51
CA ALA A 362 23.79 -5.77 -4.65
C ALA A 362 23.22 -6.28 -5.98
N GLY A 363 22.81 -7.55 -6.04
CA GLY A 363 22.13 -8.13 -7.20
C GLY A 363 20.85 -7.39 -7.56
N THR A 364 19.99 -7.09 -6.58
CA THR A 364 18.75 -6.34 -6.84
C THR A 364 19.01 -4.90 -7.31
N ILE A 365 20.03 -4.24 -6.78
CA ILE A 365 20.42 -2.89 -7.18
C ILE A 365 20.95 -2.89 -8.62
N LEU A 366 21.81 -3.87 -8.97
CA LEU A 366 22.33 -4.02 -10.33
C LEU A 366 21.21 -4.28 -11.36
N LEU A 367 20.25 -5.13 -11.00
CA LEU A 367 19.10 -5.42 -11.87
C LEU A 367 18.20 -4.20 -12.05
N LYS A 368 18.00 -3.41 -10.99
CA LYS A 368 17.30 -2.11 -11.06
C LYS A 368 18.01 -1.14 -11.99
N TRP A 369 19.34 -1.07 -11.95
CA TRP A 369 20.14 -0.23 -12.86
C TRP A 369 20.06 -0.71 -14.31
N ALA A 370 19.88 -2.01 -14.53
CA ALA A 370 19.64 -2.60 -15.84
C ALA A 370 18.20 -2.39 -16.36
N GLY A 371 17.39 -1.55 -15.70
CA GLY A 371 16.03 -1.22 -16.10
C GLY A 371 15.01 -2.35 -15.87
N HIS A 372 15.40 -3.45 -15.20
CA HIS A 372 14.49 -4.54 -14.90
C HIS A 372 13.92 -4.32 -13.49
N GLN A 373 12.65 -3.91 -13.40
CA GLN A 373 11.91 -3.81 -12.14
C GLN A 373 11.38 -5.19 -11.75
N ILE A 374 12.16 -5.91 -10.95
CA ILE A 374 11.89 -7.31 -10.62
C ILE A 374 11.16 -7.42 -9.29
N GLY A 375 9.92 -7.92 -9.33
CA GLY A 375 9.15 -8.26 -8.13
C GLY A 375 9.78 -9.40 -7.32
N TRP A 376 9.65 -9.34 -5.99
CA TRP A 376 10.10 -10.42 -5.12
C TRP A 376 9.26 -11.68 -5.37
N GLY A 377 9.90 -12.80 -5.72
CA GLY A 377 9.23 -14.04 -6.12
C GLY A 377 9.35 -14.40 -7.61
N PHE A 378 9.92 -13.52 -8.46
CA PHE A 378 10.17 -13.81 -9.88
C PHE A 378 10.95 -15.11 -10.12
N GLN A 379 11.77 -15.54 -9.16
CA GLN A 379 12.52 -16.80 -9.21
C GLN A 379 11.58 -17.99 -9.44
N PHE A 380 10.37 -17.95 -8.88
CA PHE A 380 9.37 -19.00 -9.07
C PHE A 380 8.82 -19.06 -10.50
N GLN A 381 8.93 -18.01 -11.31
CA GLN A 381 8.59 -18.06 -12.74
C GLN A 381 9.56 -18.95 -13.55
N SER A 382 10.74 -19.26 -13.01
CA SER A 382 11.71 -20.15 -13.66
C SER A 382 11.46 -21.61 -13.25
N PRO A 383 11.06 -22.50 -14.18
CA PRO A 383 10.86 -23.93 -13.88
C PRO A 383 12.12 -24.59 -13.32
N ILE A 384 13.30 -24.16 -13.78
CA ILE A 384 14.60 -24.67 -13.31
C ILE A 384 14.75 -24.40 -11.81
N PHE A 385 14.42 -23.19 -11.38
CA PHE A 385 14.49 -22.81 -9.98
C PHE A 385 13.54 -23.66 -9.11
N VAL A 386 12.32 -23.87 -9.58
CA VAL A 386 11.31 -24.71 -8.89
C VAL A 386 11.81 -26.15 -8.75
N VAL A 387 12.41 -26.73 -9.80
CA VAL A 387 13.02 -28.07 -9.77
C VAL A 387 14.18 -28.13 -8.77
N CYS A 388 15.11 -27.18 -8.83
CA CYS A 388 16.25 -27.13 -7.91
C CYS A 388 15.80 -27.02 -6.45
N MET A 389 14.80 -26.18 -6.16
CA MET A 389 14.24 -26.05 -4.81
C MET A 389 13.51 -27.32 -4.36
N SER A 390 12.81 -28.01 -5.27
CA SER A 390 12.14 -29.27 -4.97
C SER A 390 13.15 -30.37 -4.59
N ILE A 391 14.26 -30.46 -5.33
CA ILE A 391 15.37 -31.39 -5.01
C ILE A 391 16.01 -31.02 -3.67
N LEU A 392 16.23 -29.72 -3.41
CA LEU A 392 16.81 -29.25 -2.15
C LEU A 392 15.92 -29.60 -0.96
N PHE A 393 14.62 -29.28 -0.99
CA PHE A 393 13.69 -29.57 0.10
C PHE A 393 13.49 -31.06 0.31
N LEU A 394 13.46 -31.86 -0.77
CA LEU A 394 13.47 -33.32 -0.65
C LEU A 394 14.74 -33.80 0.07
N GLY A 395 15.92 -33.30 -0.33
CA GLY A 395 17.19 -33.66 0.31
C GLY A 395 17.22 -33.31 1.80
N LEU A 396 16.69 -32.14 2.17
CA LEU A 396 16.55 -31.71 3.56
C LEU A 396 15.54 -32.59 4.33
N ALA A 397 14.41 -32.95 3.73
CA ALA A 397 13.41 -33.84 4.34
C ALA A 397 14.01 -35.23 4.62
N LEU A 398 14.70 -35.82 3.63
CA LEU A 398 15.39 -37.11 3.78
C LEU A 398 16.50 -37.07 4.83
N ASN A 399 17.20 -35.94 4.95
CA ASN A 399 18.19 -35.74 6.01
C ASN A 399 17.52 -35.68 7.40
N LEU A 400 16.36 -35.03 7.51
CA LEU A 400 15.59 -34.96 8.75
C LEU A 400 14.98 -36.30 9.17
N PHE A 401 14.55 -37.13 8.21
CA PHE A 401 14.13 -38.51 8.47
C PHE A 401 15.29 -39.45 8.82
N GLY A 402 16.54 -38.97 8.81
CA GLY A 402 17.71 -39.78 9.14
C GLY A 402 18.03 -40.84 8.07
N VAL A 403 17.52 -40.70 6.85
CA VAL A 403 17.84 -41.60 5.73
C VAL A 403 19.34 -41.55 5.44
N PHE A 404 19.97 -40.38 5.66
CA PHE A 404 21.40 -40.17 5.54
C PHE A 404 21.87 -39.01 6.41
N GLU A 405 23.07 -39.12 6.98
CA GLU A 405 23.69 -38.09 7.81
C GLU A 405 24.89 -37.44 7.09
N PHE A 406 24.74 -36.18 6.66
CA PHE A 406 25.81 -35.41 6.00
C PHE A 406 27.05 -35.15 6.89
N ALA A 407 26.93 -35.31 8.21
CA ALA A 407 27.81 -34.65 9.18
C ALA A 407 28.99 -35.47 9.72
N VAL A 408 29.03 -36.80 9.56
CA VAL A 408 29.97 -37.65 10.33
C VAL A 408 31.26 -38.00 9.59
N SER A 409 31.30 -37.94 8.24
CA SER A 409 32.44 -38.48 7.49
C SER A 409 33.66 -37.54 7.35
N LEU A 410 33.52 -36.22 7.52
CA LEU A 410 34.61 -35.26 7.30
C LEU A 410 35.41 -34.92 8.57
N THR A 411 34.91 -35.30 9.75
CA THR A 411 35.46 -34.89 11.06
C THR A 411 36.59 -35.79 11.56
N ARG A 412 36.87 -36.93 10.90
CA ARG A 412 37.86 -37.93 11.39
C ARG A 412 39.21 -37.95 10.64
N LEU A 413 39.45 -37.01 9.73
CA LEU A 413 40.65 -36.98 8.88
C LEU A 413 41.70 -35.92 9.23
N SER A 414 41.55 -35.18 10.33
CA SER A 414 42.50 -34.10 10.68
C SER A 414 43.06 -34.28 12.09
N ASN A 415 44.38 -34.52 12.17
CA ASN A 415 45.13 -34.75 13.41
C ASN A 415 45.69 -33.47 14.06
N THR A 416 45.37 -32.26 13.56
CA THR A 416 45.95 -31.00 14.07
C THR A 416 44.90 -29.95 14.46
N LYS A 417 44.98 -29.49 15.72
CA LYS A 417 44.03 -28.55 16.36
C LYS A 417 43.85 -27.21 15.63
N LEU A 418 44.91 -26.73 14.96
CA LEU A 418 44.88 -25.48 14.17
C LEU A 418 44.14 -25.65 12.84
N GLN A 419 44.25 -26.84 12.23
CA GLN A 419 43.60 -27.18 10.97
C GLN A 419 42.11 -27.51 11.21
N GLU A 420 41.80 -28.11 12.36
CA GLU A 420 40.44 -28.32 12.88
C GLU A 420 39.69 -26.98 13.07
N LEU A 421 40.33 -25.98 13.70
CA LEU A 421 39.75 -24.63 13.89
C LEU A 421 39.51 -23.89 12.56
N LYS A 422 40.48 -23.88 11.63
CA LYS A 422 40.29 -23.26 10.31
C LYS A 422 39.18 -23.93 9.50
N MET A 423 39.09 -25.26 9.55
CA MET A 423 38.00 -25.99 8.90
C MET A 423 36.63 -25.73 9.55
N SER A 424 36.58 -25.59 10.87
CA SER A 424 35.33 -25.28 11.59
C SER A 424 34.82 -23.86 11.32
N CYS A 425 35.70 -22.85 11.28
CA CYS A 425 35.32 -21.48 10.88
C CYS A 425 34.84 -21.42 9.43
N ARG A 426 35.57 -22.06 8.49
CA ARG A 426 35.15 -22.11 7.08
C ARG A 426 33.78 -22.80 6.94
N ARG A 427 33.56 -23.91 7.64
CA ARG A 427 32.26 -24.61 7.65
C ARG A 427 31.15 -23.73 8.22
N SER A 428 31.43 -22.97 9.28
CA SER A 428 30.45 -22.06 9.88
C SER A 428 30.06 -20.92 8.95
N PHE A 429 31.01 -20.34 8.19
CA PHE A 429 30.71 -19.33 7.17
C PHE A 429 29.77 -19.87 6.09
N PHE A 430 30.11 -21.01 5.47
CA PHE A 430 29.30 -21.61 4.41
C PHE A 430 27.93 -22.10 4.92
N ASN A 431 27.84 -22.56 6.17
CA ASN A 431 26.56 -22.87 6.79
C ASN A 431 25.68 -21.62 6.93
N GLY A 432 26.26 -20.45 7.22
CA GLY A 432 25.54 -19.17 7.25
C GLY A 432 24.98 -18.79 5.88
N VAL A 433 25.80 -18.93 4.82
CA VAL A 433 25.36 -18.72 3.42
C VAL A 433 24.23 -19.69 3.05
N LEU A 434 24.40 -20.99 3.34
CA LEU A 434 23.39 -22.01 3.06
C LEU A 434 22.09 -21.74 3.81
N THR A 435 22.17 -21.29 5.07
CA THR A 435 20.99 -20.90 5.87
C THR A 435 20.21 -19.78 5.18
N THR A 436 20.91 -18.79 4.63
CA THR A 436 20.27 -17.68 3.91
C THR A 436 19.58 -18.18 2.64
N ILE A 437 20.25 -19.03 1.84
CA ILE A 437 19.68 -19.59 0.60
C ILE A 437 18.43 -20.43 0.89
N VAL A 438 18.45 -21.24 1.94
CA VAL A 438 17.30 -22.09 2.34
C VAL A 438 16.16 -21.28 2.95
N ALA A 439 16.47 -20.13 3.56
CA ALA A 439 15.47 -19.21 4.11
C ALA A 439 14.72 -18.43 3.00
N THR A 440 15.40 -18.04 1.92
CA THR A 440 14.80 -17.19 0.87
C THR A 440 13.41 -17.64 0.37
N PRO A 441 13.15 -18.93 0.06
CA PRO A 441 11.87 -19.36 -0.48
C PRO A 441 10.70 -19.19 0.51
N CYS A 442 10.92 -19.39 1.82
CA CYS A 442 9.86 -19.22 2.81
C CYS A 442 9.64 -17.75 3.20
N THR A 443 10.62 -16.87 2.96
CA THR A 443 10.51 -15.44 3.27
C THR A 443 9.61 -14.65 2.31
N ALA A 444 9.20 -15.26 1.18
CA ALA A 444 8.54 -14.56 0.08
C ALA A 444 7.32 -13.70 0.48
N PRO A 445 6.39 -14.17 1.33
CA PRO A 445 5.23 -13.36 1.74
C PRO A 445 5.59 -12.15 2.61
N PHE A 446 6.69 -12.22 3.37
CA PHE A 446 7.08 -11.18 4.32
C PHE A 446 8.05 -10.15 3.71
N MET A 447 8.89 -10.58 2.78
CA MET A 447 9.87 -9.71 2.14
C MET A 447 9.28 -8.85 1.00
N GLY A 448 8.10 -9.18 0.46
CA GLY A 448 7.45 -8.41 -0.60
C GLY A 448 7.27 -6.93 -0.25
N SER A 449 6.67 -6.63 0.91
CA SER A 449 6.42 -5.25 1.36
C SER A 449 7.72 -4.50 1.69
N ALA A 450 8.69 -5.17 2.31
CA ALA A 450 10.00 -4.59 2.63
C ALA A 450 10.79 -4.24 1.37
N MET A 451 10.67 -5.06 0.32
CA MET A 451 11.33 -4.82 -0.96
C MET A 451 10.62 -3.78 -1.81
N GLY A 452 9.29 -3.74 -1.79
CA GLY A 452 8.52 -2.64 -2.40
C GLY A 452 8.97 -1.28 -1.86
N TYR A 453 9.04 -1.14 -0.53
CA TYR A 453 9.54 0.08 0.12
C TYR A 453 11.00 0.40 -0.23
N SER A 454 11.87 -0.62 -0.18
CA SER A 454 13.30 -0.49 -0.51
C SER A 454 13.53 -0.02 -1.96
N LEU A 455 12.73 -0.52 -2.90
CA LEU A 455 12.84 -0.18 -4.32
C LEU A 455 12.38 1.24 -4.62
N SER A 456 11.53 1.85 -3.79
CA SER A 456 11.12 3.25 -3.94
C SER A 456 12.12 4.26 -3.37
N LYS A 457 13.19 3.81 -2.70
CA LYS A 457 14.20 4.67 -2.04
C LYS A 457 15.58 4.54 -2.70
N PRO A 458 16.55 5.46 -2.41
CA PRO A 458 17.91 5.35 -2.91
C PRO A 458 18.61 4.03 -2.52
N PRO A 459 19.57 3.51 -3.32
CA PRO A 459 20.18 2.18 -3.11
C PRO A 459 20.82 1.95 -1.73
N ILE A 460 21.23 3.02 -1.04
CA ILE A 460 21.81 2.93 0.29
C ILE A 460 20.82 2.40 1.33
N TYR A 461 19.53 2.73 1.19
CA TYR A 461 18.47 2.27 2.09
C TYR A 461 18.25 0.76 1.97
N SER A 462 18.31 0.22 0.75
CA SER A 462 18.25 -1.22 0.51
C SER A 462 19.38 -1.95 1.25
N PHE A 463 20.60 -1.42 1.19
CA PHE A 463 21.75 -2.01 1.87
C PHE A 463 21.58 -2.04 3.40
N PHE A 464 21.04 -0.98 3.99
CA PHE A 464 20.69 -0.95 5.42
C PHE A 464 19.63 -1.99 5.76
N ILE A 465 18.54 -2.09 5.00
CA ILE A 465 17.47 -3.06 5.22
C ILE A 465 18.02 -4.50 5.19
N PHE A 466 18.78 -4.86 4.15
CA PHE A 466 19.39 -6.20 4.03
C PHE A 466 20.39 -6.49 5.15
N THR A 467 21.14 -5.48 5.61
CA THR A 467 22.08 -5.62 6.72
C THR A 467 21.35 -5.93 8.02
N PHE A 468 20.32 -5.15 8.37
CA PHE A 468 19.57 -5.34 9.62
C PHE A 468 18.70 -6.61 9.59
N LEU A 469 18.19 -7.00 8.42
CA LEU A 469 17.54 -8.30 8.21
C LEU A 469 18.52 -9.45 8.49
N GLY A 470 19.75 -9.37 7.96
CA GLY A 470 20.82 -10.34 8.23
C GLY A 470 21.25 -10.38 9.69
N ILE A 471 21.35 -9.22 10.34
CA ILE A 471 21.63 -9.12 11.78
C ILE A 471 20.52 -9.82 12.57
N GLY A 472 19.24 -9.53 12.27
CA GLY A 472 18.09 -10.18 12.89
C GLY A 472 18.10 -11.71 12.72
N LEU A 473 18.41 -12.20 11.52
CA LEU A 473 18.52 -13.64 11.27
C LEU A 473 19.67 -14.28 12.06
N SER A 474 20.82 -13.58 12.18
CA SER A 474 21.98 -14.08 12.91
C SER A 474 21.88 -13.99 14.44
N LEU A 475 20.90 -13.22 14.95
CA LEU A 475 20.79 -12.85 16.36
C LEU A 475 20.76 -14.05 17.32
N PRO A 476 19.95 -15.11 17.10
CA PRO A 476 19.89 -16.23 18.05
C PRO A 476 21.25 -16.90 18.24
N TYR A 477 22.04 -17.04 17.16
CA TYR A 477 23.36 -17.64 17.22
C TYR A 477 24.35 -16.79 17.99
N LEU A 478 24.38 -15.48 17.75
CA LEU A 478 25.25 -14.57 18.48
C LEU A 478 24.93 -14.58 19.97
N ILE A 479 23.64 -14.61 20.34
CA ILE A 479 23.20 -14.72 21.73
C ILE A 479 23.71 -16.02 22.37
N PHE A 480 23.54 -17.16 21.71
CA PHE A 480 23.99 -18.45 22.22
C PHE A 480 25.52 -18.58 22.29
N SER A 481 26.25 -17.97 21.36
CA SER A 481 27.70 -17.93 21.36
C SER A 481 28.28 -17.03 22.46
N LEU A 482 27.59 -15.93 22.81
CA LEU A 482 28.00 -15.03 23.89
C LEU A 482 27.74 -15.63 25.27
N ASN A 483 26.55 -16.21 25.47
CA ASN A 483 26.14 -16.77 26.75
C ASN A 483 25.71 -18.24 26.62
N PRO A 484 26.69 -19.18 26.64
CA PRO A 484 26.41 -20.61 26.49
C PRO A 484 25.57 -21.19 27.64
N LYS A 485 25.34 -20.46 28.74
CA LYS A 485 24.43 -20.89 29.81
C LYS A 485 22.97 -20.91 29.35
N LEU A 486 22.57 -20.09 28.36
CA LEU A 486 21.22 -20.15 27.78
C LEU A 486 20.94 -21.47 27.06
N LEU A 487 21.98 -22.18 26.61
CA LEU A 487 21.82 -23.50 25.99
C LEU A 487 21.29 -24.55 26.99
N LYS A 488 21.40 -24.31 28.30
CA LYS A 488 20.82 -25.18 29.34
C LYS A 488 19.29 -25.09 29.44
N PHE A 489 18.68 -24.06 28.85
CA PHE A 489 17.23 -23.91 28.81
C PHE A 489 16.58 -24.87 27.80
N PHE A 490 17.34 -25.34 26.80
CA PHE A 490 16.81 -26.28 25.82
C PHE A 490 16.78 -27.70 26.37
N PRO A 491 15.70 -28.47 26.12
CA PRO A 491 15.61 -29.86 26.52
C PRO A 491 16.73 -30.67 25.85
N LYS A 492 17.29 -31.64 26.58
CA LYS A 492 18.32 -32.52 26.04
C LYS A 492 17.80 -33.26 24.80
N PRO A 493 18.63 -33.46 23.77
CA PRO A 493 18.23 -34.18 22.56
C PRO A 493 17.73 -35.58 22.93
N GLY A 494 16.48 -35.89 22.58
CA GLY A 494 15.78 -37.12 22.96
C GLY A 494 14.67 -37.48 21.96
N SER A 495 13.63 -38.18 22.41
CA SER A 495 12.50 -38.61 21.58
C SER A 495 11.70 -37.44 20.99
N TRP A 496 11.46 -36.38 21.78
CA TRP A 496 10.76 -35.18 21.31
C TRP A 496 11.41 -34.56 20.09
N MET A 497 12.75 -34.51 20.06
CA MET A 497 13.49 -33.93 18.94
C MET A 497 13.41 -34.79 17.67
N LYS A 498 13.27 -36.12 17.81
CA LYS A 498 13.02 -37.00 16.65
C LYS A 498 11.65 -36.71 16.05
N ALA A 499 10.61 -36.65 16.88
CA ALA A 499 9.25 -36.31 16.44
C ALA A 499 9.20 -34.92 15.78
N LEU A 500 9.92 -33.94 16.32
CA LEU A 500 10.01 -32.60 15.74
C LEU A 500 10.69 -32.62 14.36
N LYS A 501 11.82 -33.34 14.22
CA LYS A 501 12.51 -33.50 12.93
C LYS A 501 11.64 -34.18 11.88
N GLU A 502 10.95 -35.25 12.26
CA GLU A 502 10.02 -35.98 11.38
C GLU A 502 8.85 -35.08 10.96
N CYS A 503 8.27 -34.32 11.89
CA CYS A 503 7.21 -33.34 11.60
C CYS A 503 7.67 -32.28 10.57
N PHE A 504 8.85 -31.67 10.76
CA PHE A 504 9.41 -30.75 9.78
C PHE A 504 9.76 -31.41 8.44
N GLY A 505 10.18 -32.68 8.46
CA GLY A 505 10.36 -33.49 7.25
C GLY A 505 9.08 -33.59 6.43
N PHE A 506 7.94 -33.85 7.07
CA PHE A 506 6.63 -33.85 6.40
C PHE A 506 6.23 -32.47 5.87
N ILE A 507 6.52 -31.39 6.60
CA ILE A 507 6.28 -30.02 6.12
C ILE A 507 7.11 -29.74 4.86
N PHE A 508 8.37 -30.15 4.80
CA PHE A 508 9.19 -30.00 3.59
C PHE A 508 8.67 -30.81 2.41
N LEU A 509 8.17 -32.03 2.63
CA LEU A 509 7.48 -32.78 1.58
C LEU A 509 6.22 -32.06 1.10
N ALA A 510 5.44 -31.43 2.00
CA ALA A 510 4.29 -30.62 1.62
C ALA A 510 4.70 -29.40 0.76
N VAL A 511 5.83 -28.76 1.06
CA VAL A 511 6.41 -27.70 0.21
C VAL A 511 6.79 -28.24 -1.17
N VAL A 512 7.38 -29.43 -1.27
CA VAL A 512 7.68 -30.06 -2.58
C VAL A 512 6.42 -30.32 -3.39
N ILE A 513 5.33 -30.78 -2.74
CA ILE A 513 4.03 -30.94 -3.40
C ILE A 513 3.50 -29.59 -3.89
N TRP A 514 3.58 -28.54 -3.07
CA TRP A 514 3.18 -27.19 -3.48
C TRP A 514 4.01 -26.67 -4.67
N LEU A 515 5.34 -26.82 -4.64
CA LEU A 515 6.23 -26.46 -5.75
C LEU A 515 5.88 -27.24 -7.03
N SER A 516 5.52 -28.52 -6.91
CA SER A 516 5.08 -29.32 -8.05
C SER A 516 3.78 -28.79 -8.67
N SER A 517 2.87 -28.23 -7.87
CA SER A 517 1.65 -27.60 -8.37
C SER A 517 1.97 -26.34 -9.18
N ILE A 518 2.93 -25.53 -8.72
CA ILE A 518 3.40 -24.35 -9.47
C ILE A 518 4.01 -24.78 -10.80
N LEU A 519 4.87 -25.81 -10.78
CA LEU A 519 5.46 -26.36 -11.98
C LEU A 519 4.41 -26.92 -12.95
N GLY A 520 3.36 -27.54 -12.41
CA GLY A 520 2.20 -28.02 -13.17
C GLY A 520 1.42 -26.89 -13.84
N SER A 521 1.25 -25.75 -13.17
CA SER A 521 0.67 -24.54 -13.77
C SER A 521 1.56 -23.93 -14.86
N GLN A 522 2.87 -24.08 -14.77
CA GLN A 522 3.81 -23.54 -15.76
C GLN A 522 3.94 -24.40 -17.02
N ARG A 523 4.04 -25.73 -16.83
CA ARG A 523 4.48 -26.71 -17.84
C ARG A 523 3.53 -27.89 -18.06
N GLY A 524 2.40 -27.92 -17.37
CA GLY A 524 1.40 -28.98 -17.47
C GLY A 524 1.71 -30.24 -16.64
N LEU A 525 0.85 -31.25 -16.80
CA LEU A 525 0.89 -32.48 -16.00
C LEU A 525 2.15 -33.32 -16.24
N GLU A 526 2.63 -33.39 -17.49
CA GLU A 526 3.83 -34.14 -17.87
C GLU A 526 5.07 -33.68 -17.09
N ALA A 527 5.22 -32.38 -16.88
CA ALA A 527 6.31 -31.82 -16.09
C ALA A 527 6.30 -32.31 -14.63
N VAL A 528 5.12 -32.45 -14.04
CA VAL A 528 4.94 -32.98 -12.67
C VAL A 528 5.34 -34.45 -12.61
N ILE A 529 4.99 -35.24 -13.63
CA ILE A 529 5.38 -36.65 -13.73
C ILE A 529 6.90 -36.79 -13.81
N TYR A 530 7.56 -36.02 -14.68
CA TYR A 530 9.03 -36.03 -14.77
C TYR A 530 9.70 -35.60 -13.47
N LEU A 531 9.16 -34.57 -12.80
CA LEU A 531 9.68 -34.13 -11.50
C LEU A 531 9.58 -35.25 -10.46
N TYR A 532 8.40 -35.86 -10.28
CA TYR A 532 8.23 -36.94 -9.31
C TYR A 532 9.05 -38.19 -9.64
N GLY A 533 9.17 -38.55 -10.93
CA GLY A 533 10.07 -39.61 -11.37
C GLY A 533 11.54 -39.33 -11.00
N GLY A 534 12.00 -38.10 -11.22
CA GLY A 534 13.34 -37.68 -10.83
C GLY A 534 13.56 -37.65 -9.32
N LEU A 535 12.61 -37.10 -8.56
CA LEU A 535 12.62 -37.08 -7.09
C LEU A 535 12.61 -38.47 -6.47
N LEU A 536 11.88 -39.42 -7.07
CA LEU A 536 11.88 -40.83 -6.65
C LEU A 536 13.28 -41.45 -6.82
N LEU A 537 13.92 -41.27 -7.98
CA LEU A 537 15.28 -41.77 -8.21
C LEU A 537 16.30 -41.13 -7.26
N ILE A 538 16.17 -39.82 -7.01
CA ILE A 538 17.02 -39.12 -6.04
C ILE A 538 16.81 -39.70 -4.63
N SER A 539 15.57 -39.98 -4.24
CA SER A 539 15.26 -40.61 -2.94
C SER A 539 15.88 -42.00 -2.82
N ILE A 540 15.79 -42.81 -3.87
CA ILE A 540 16.42 -44.15 -3.94
C ILE A 540 17.95 -44.03 -3.86
N SER A 541 18.55 -43.08 -4.59
CA SER A 541 20.00 -42.82 -4.55
C SER A 541 20.47 -42.48 -3.14
N VAL A 542 19.78 -41.55 -2.48
CA VAL A 542 20.10 -41.10 -1.12
C VAL A 542 19.92 -42.24 -0.11
N TRP A 543 18.89 -43.06 -0.26
CA TRP A 543 18.66 -44.24 0.57
C TRP A 543 19.76 -45.30 0.40
N ILE A 544 20.19 -45.58 -0.84
CA ILE A 544 21.32 -46.49 -1.12
C ILE A 544 22.60 -45.96 -0.48
N TYR A 545 22.85 -44.66 -0.64
CA TYR A 545 24.00 -44.02 -0.01
C TYR A 545 23.95 -44.15 1.51
N GLY A 546 22.84 -43.78 2.15
CA GLY A 546 22.71 -43.84 3.61
C GLY A 546 22.84 -45.25 4.19
N ARG A 547 22.35 -46.27 3.50
CA ARG A 547 22.35 -47.65 4.00
C ARG A 547 23.69 -48.36 3.87
N TRP A 548 24.40 -48.18 2.75
CA TRP A 548 25.59 -48.99 2.42
C TRP A 548 26.92 -48.21 2.40
N SER A 549 26.90 -46.88 2.54
CA SER A 549 28.14 -46.08 2.58
C SER A 549 28.83 -46.01 3.95
N GLY A 550 28.22 -46.58 4.99
CA GLY A 550 28.73 -46.59 6.36
C GLY A 550 30.08 -47.31 6.51
N LEU A 551 30.87 -46.89 7.50
CA LEU A 551 32.21 -47.43 7.80
C LEU A 551 32.21 -48.92 8.20
N ASN A 552 31.05 -49.50 8.49
CA ASN A 552 30.90 -50.89 8.91
C ASN A 552 30.92 -51.89 7.73
N HIS A 553 30.94 -51.41 6.49
CA HIS A 553 30.97 -52.25 5.29
C HIS A 553 32.35 -52.30 4.62
N PRO A 554 32.70 -53.42 3.94
CA PRO A 554 33.94 -53.54 3.18
C PRO A 554 34.12 -52.42 2.15
N PHE A 555 35.38 -51.99 1.95
CA PHE A 555 35.73 -50.89 1.04
C PHE A 555 35.14 -51.05 -0.38
N SER A 556 35.12 -52.27 -0.91
CA SER A 556 34.55 -52.58 -2.22
C SER A 556 33.03 -52.36 -2.31
N ILE A 557 32.30 -52.69 -1.24
CA ILE A 557 30.83 -52.50 -1.17
C ILE A 557 30.50 -51.02 -1.01
N ARG A 558 31.30 -50.31 -0.20
CA ARG A 558 31.18 -48.85 -0.03
C ARG A 558 31.43 -48.11 -1.35
N ARG A 559 32.49 -48.45 -2.09
CA ARG A 559 32.80 -47.79 -3.37
C ARG A 559 31.74 -48.08 -4.43
N ARG A 560 31.25 -49.33 -4.54
CA ARG A 560 30.18 -49.69 -5.48
C ARG A 560 28.86 -48.99 -5.16
N SER A 561 28.45 -48.96 -3.88
CA SER A 561 27.22 -48.28 -3.47
C SER A 561 27.27 -46.78 -3.74
N VAL A 562 28.40 -46.11 -3.49
CA VAL A 562 28.58 -44.69 -3.83
C VAL A 562 28.51 -44.45 -5.34
N CYS A 563 29.15 -45.30 -6.16
CA CYS A 563 29.07 -45.16 -7.62
C CYS A 563 27.65 -45.38 -8.13
N ILE A 564 26.95 -46.42 -7.66
CA ILE A 564 25.57 -46.71 -8.06
C ILE A 564 24.63 -45.57 -7.62
N ALA A 565 24.75 -45.10 -6.38
CA ALA A 565 23.98 -43.97 -5.89
C ALA A 565 24.24 -42.72 -6.73
N PHE A 566 25.50 -42.42 -7.09
CA PHE A 566 25.84 -41.26 -7.92
C PHE A 566 25.26 -41.35 -9.33
N VAL A 567 25.30 -42.52 -9.98
CA VAL A 567 24.70 -42.72 -11.30
C VAL A 567 23.18 -42.55 -11.24
N ILE A 568 22.51 -43.14 -10.23
CA ILE A 568 21.06 -42.98 -10.03
C ILE A 568 20.70 -41.51 -9.73
N PHE A 569 21.55 -40.81 -8.97
CA PHE A 569 21.37 -39.38 -8.69
C PHE A 569 21.42 -38.54 -9.98
N LEU A 570 22.45 -38.74 -10.80
CA LEU A 570 22.58 -38.04 -12.08
C LEU A 570 21.42 -38.35 -13.02
N LEU A 571 20.96 -39.60 -13.06
CA LEU A 571 19.77 -39.98 -13.83
C LEU A 571 18.51 -39.30 -13.29
N GLY A 572 18.32 -39.27 -11.97
CA GLY A 572 17.20 -38.59 -11.33
C GLY A 572 17.18 -37.09 -11.62
N VAL A 573 18.33 -36.41 -11.51
CA VAL A 573 18.47 -34.99 -11.89
C VAL A 573 18.21 -34.79 -13.38
N PHE A 574 18.73 -35.66 -14.25
CA PHE A 574 18.51 -35.57 -15.69
C PHE A 574 17.02 -35.70 -16.06
N ILE A 575 16.29 -36.65 -15.46
CA ILE A 575 14.84 -36.80 -15.64
C ILE A 575 14.10 -35.59 -15.07
N ALA A 576 14.47 -35.13 -13.87
CA ALA A 576 13.91 -33.93 -13.26
C ALA A 576 14.22 -32.64 -14.04
N LEU A 577 15.23 -32.61 -14.92
CA LEU A 577 15.48 -31.45 -15.79
C LEU A 577 14.74 -31.54 -17.12
N LYS A 578 14.21 -32.72 -17.51
CA LYS A 578 13.38 -32.84 -18.72
C LYS A 578 12.08 -32.03 -18.63
N THR A 579 11.56 -31.76 -17.43
CA THR A 579 10.40 -30.86 -17.26
C THR A 579 10.66 -29.45 -17.82
N VAL A 580 11.90 -28.98 -17.82
CA VAL A 580 12.28 -27.66 -18.37
C VAL A 580 12.11 -27.61 -19.89
N ARG A 581 12.06 -28.76 -20.56
CA ARG A 581 11.84 -28.89 -22.01
C ARG A 581 10.46 -29.45 -22.37
N SER A 582 9.65 -29.81 -21.39
CA SER A 582 8.27 -30.23 -21.66
C SER A 582 7.53 -29.03 -22.27
N GLU A 583 7.09 -29.18 -23.52
CA GLU A 583 6.23 -28.22 -24.18
C GLU A 583 4.87 -28.20 -23.47
N ASN A 584 4.27 -27.00 -23.39
CA ASN A 584 2.92 -26.83 -22.91
C ASN A 584 1.97 -27.55 -23.87
N SER A 585 1.62 -28.80 -23.57
CA SER A 585 0.32 -29.30 -23.98
C SER A 585 -0.70 -28.51 -23.16
N VAL A 586 -1.13 -27.37 -23.69
CA VAL A 586 -2.30 -26.67 -23.20
C VAL A 586 -3.45 -27.64 -23.38
N ILE A 587 -3.69 -28.48 -22.39
CA ILE A 587 -4.99 -29.10 -22.20
C ILE A 587 -5.88 -27.90 -21.92
N GLN A 588 -6.52 -27.37 -22.97
CA GLN A 588 -7.74 -26.59 -22.86
C GLN A 588 -8.72 -27.52 -22.14
N ARG A 589 -8.65 -27.52 -20.81
CA ARG A 589 -9.71 -28.06 -19.99
C ARG A 589 -10.84 -27.08 -20.25
N LYS A 590 -11.73 -27.43 -21.19
CA LYS A 590 -13.04 -26.81 -21.34
C LYS A 590 -13.64 -26.83 -19.95
N GLU A 591 -13.55 -25.70 -19.25
CA GLU A 591 -14.30 -25.53 -18.03
C GLU A 591 -15.76 -25.67 -18.46
N SER A 592 -16.42 -26.71 -17.93
CA SER A 592 -17.87 -26.76 -17.89
C SER A 592 -18.33 -25.40 -17.35
N ILE A 593 -19.28 -24.76 -18.02
CA ILE A 593 -19.87 -23.48 -17.60
C ILE A 593 -20.45 -23.71 -16.20
N ASP A 594 -19.63 -23.45 -15.19
CA ASP A 594 -20.04 -23.55 -13.80
C ASP A 594 -20.82 -22.27 -13.52
N VAL A 595 -22.14 -22.43 -13.44
CA VAL A 595 -23.07 -21.32 -13.19
C VAL A 595 -22.79 -20.69 -11.83
N ASN A 596 -21.97 -21.28 -10.96
CA ASN A 596 -21.63 -20.73 -9.65
C ASN A 596 -20.22 -20.11 -9.56
N LYS A 597 -19.59 -19.76 -10.68
CA LYS A 597 -18.27 -19.08 -10.68
C LYS A 597 -18.21 -17.85 -11.57
N ILE A 598 -17.28 -16.95 -11.25
CA ILE A 598 -16.88 -15.84 -12.13
C ILE A 598 -16.19 -16.44 -13.35
N GLN A 599 -16.64 -16.02 -14.54
CA GLN A 599 -16.07 -16.46 -15.81
C GLN A 599 -14.85 -15.60 -16.13
N TRP A 600 -13.66 -16.14 -15.84
CA TRP A 600 -12.39 -15.46 -16.09
C TRP A 600 -11.96 -15.67 -17.53
N GLN A 601 -11.63 -14.58 -18.22
CA GLN A 601 -10.98 -14.63 -19.52
C GLN A 601 -9.49 -14.35 -19.37
N ASN A 602 -8.67 -15.02 -20.17
CA ASN A 602 -7.23 -14.76 -20.18
C ASN A 602 -6.97 -13.37 -20.76
N PHE A 603 -6.03 -12.66 -20.15
CA PHE A 603 -5.59 -11.37 -20.64
C PHE A 603 -5.03 -11.44 -22.07
N SER A 604 -5.50 -10.54 -22.91
CA SER A 604 -4.80 -10.07 -24.10
C SER A 604 -4.99 -8.56 -24.20
N ARG A 605 -4.01 -7.85 -24.77
CA ARG A 605 -4.11 -6.39 -24.91
C ARG A 605 -5.32 -6.00 -25.77
N GLU A 606 -5.60 -6.77 -26.82
CA GLU A 606 -6.75 -6.55 -27.70
C GLU A 606 -8.07 -6.72 -26.96
N LEU A 607 -8.20 -7.78 -26.15
CA LEU A 607 -9.42 -8.03 -25.36
C LEU A 607 -9.69 -6.88 -24.40
N LEU A 608 -8.65 -6.39 -23.71
CA LEU A 608 -8.76 -5.26 -22.79
C LEU A 608 -9.18 -4.00 -23.55
N ASP A 609 -8.43 -3.58 -24.56
CA ASP A 609 -8.68 -2.31 -25.25
C ASP A 609 -10.01 -2.30 -26.02
N GLN A 610 -10.43 -3.43 -26.61
CA GLN A 610 -11.74 -3.56 -27.26
C GLN A 610 -12.88 -3.33 -26.26
N ASN A 611 -12.86 -4.03 -25.12
CA ASN A 611 -13.94 -3.94 -24.13
C ASN A 611 -13.98 -2.57 -23.43
N LEU A 612 -12.82 -1.93 -23.23
CA LEU A 612 -12.76 -0.56 -22.72
C LEU A 612 -13.37 0.43 -23.74
N THR A 613 -13.11 0.25 -25.04
CA THR A 613 -13.66 1.09 -26.11
C THR A 613 -15.18 0.91 -26.26
N GLU A 614 -15.67 -0.33 -26.12
CA GLU A 614 -17.09 -0.67 -26.15
C GLU A 614 -17.85 -0.23 -24.87
N GLY A 615 -17.14 0.24 -23.85
CA GLY A 615 -17.72 0.74 -22.61
C GLY A 615 -18.16 -0.37 -21.63
N HIS A 616 -17.66 -1.59 -21.81
CA HIS A 616 -17.93 -2.69 -20.88
C HIS A 616 -17.19 -2.48 -19.55
N PRO A 617 -17.82 -2.74 -18.40
CA PRO A 617 -17.11 -2.73 -17.13
C PRO A 617 -16.13 -3.90 -17.08
N VAL A 618 -14.85 -3.61 -16.82
CA VAL A 618 -13.77 -4.61 -16.81
C VAL A 618 -13.16 -4.67 -15.42
N PHE A 619 -12.95 -5.88 -14.90
CA PHE A 619 -12.18 -6.14 -13.69
C PHE A 619 -10.94 -6.96 -14.06
N LEU A 620 -9.77 -6.38 -13.83
CA LEU A 620 -8.47 -6.95 -14.18
C LEU A 620 -7.76 -7.46 -12.92
N ASP A 621 -7.48 -8.76 -12.87
CA ASP A 621 -6.75 -9.45 -11.80
C ASP A 621 -5.35 -9.84 -12.28
N PHE A 622 -4.32 -9.18 -11.75
CA PHE A 622 -2.93 -9.58 -11.93
C PHE A 622 -2.55 -10.61 -10.86
N THR A 623 -2.31 -11.84 -11.30
CA THR A 623 -2.20 -13.00 -10.41
C THR A 623 -1.08 -13.93 -10.83
N ALA A 624 -0.77 -14.92 -9.99
CA ALA A 624 0.09 -16.04 -10.35
C ALA A 624 -0.19 -17.27 -9.48
N ALA A 625 0.16 -18.46 -9.98
CA ALA A 625 0.08 -19.71 -9.24
C ALA A 625 0.99 -19.74 -7.99
N TRP A 626 2.14 -19.07 -8.06
CA TRP A 626 3.11 -18.98 -6.96
C TRP A 626 2.80 -17.84 -5.97
N CYS A 627 1.83 -16.98 -6.28
CA CYS A 627 1.44 -15.86 -5.43
C CYS A 627 0.43 -16.32 -4.36
N LEU A 628 0.91 -16.53 -3.12
CA LEU A 628 0.08 -17.01 -2.03
C LEU A 628 -1.08 -16.05 -1.70
N THR A 629 -0.81 -14.75 -1.63
CA THR A 629 -1.83 -13.73 -1.36
C THR A 629 -2.92 -13.74 -2.44
N CYS A 630 -2.53 -13.88 -3.71
CA CYS A 630 -3.47 -14.00 -4.81
C CYS A 630 -4.40 -15.22 -4.64
N LYS A 631 -3.86 -16.36 -4.22
CA LYS A 631 -4.66 -17.57 -3.97
C LYS A 631 -5.58 -17.45 -2.75
N VAL A 632 -5.16 -16.74 -1.72
CA VAL A 632 -6.03 -16.42 -0.58
C VAL A 632 -7.19 -15.54 -1.02
N ASN A 633 -6.93 -14.49 -1.81
CA ASN A 633 -7.98 -13.61 -2.34
C ASN A 633 -8.94 -14.37 -3.28
N GLU A 634 -8.42 -15.25 -4.14
CA GLU A 634 -9.24 -16.12 -5.01
C GLU A 634 -10.19 -17.00 -4.19
N LEU A 635 -9.70 -17.61 -3.11
CA LEU A 635 -10.49 -18.51 -2.26
C LEU A 635 -11.50 -17.76 -1.36
N VAL A 636 -11.10 -16.64 -0.77
CA VAL A 636 -11.90 -15.93 0.23
C VAL A 636 -12.89 -14.95 -0.41
N THR A 637 -12.48 -14.31 -1.51
CA THR A 637 -13.20 -13.18 -2.09
C THR A 637 -13.92 -13.56 -3.38
N PHE A 638 -13.22 -14.10 -4.37
CA PHE A 638 -13.82 -14.37 -5.69
C PHE A 638 -14.72 -15.61 -5.73
N ASN A 639 -14.56 -16.54 -4.79
CA ASN A 639 -15.47 -17.68 -4.61
C ASN A 639 -16.69 -17.37 -3.72
N ASN A 640 -16.82 -16.13 -3.22
CA ASN A 640 -17.97 -15.73 -2.43
C ASN A 640 -19.21 -15.55 -3.32
N GLU A 641 -20.33 -16.19 -2.95
CA GLU A 641 -21.57 -16.17 -3.75
C GLU A 641 -22.08 -14.76 -4.06
N GLU A 642 -21.94 -13.82 -3.12
CA GLU A 642 -22.45 -12.46 -3.29
C GLU A 642 -21.59 -11.67 -4.27
N VAL A 643 -20.27 -11.88 -4.24
CA VAL A 643 -19.34 -11.31 -5.22
C VAL A 643 -19.64 -11.88 -6.61
N ILE A 644 -19.85 -13.19 -6.73
CA ILE A 644 -20.25 -13.83 -8.00
C ILE A 644 -21.55 -13.23 -8.55
N ARG A 645 -22.55 -12.98 -7.68
CA ARG A 645 -23.81 -12.34 -8.08
C ARG A 645 -23.59 -10.91 -8.58
N LEU A 646 -22.74 -10.13 -7.93
CA LEU A 646 -22.44 -8.75 -8.34
C LEU A 646 -21.72 -8.68 -9.69
N PHE A 647 -20.71 -9.53 -9.90
CA PHE A 647 -20.04 -9.63 -11.20
C PHE A 647 -21.03 -9.91 -12.34
N LYS A 648 -22.01 -10.78 -12.09
CA LYS A 648 -23.06 -11.09 -13.07
C LYS A 648 -24.09 -9.98 -13.23
N ALA A 649 -24.60 -9.43 -12.13
CA ALA A 649 -25.61 -8.38 -12.15
C ALA A 649 -25.13 -7.15 -12.91
N ASN A 650 -23.86 -6.79 -12.71
CA ASN A 650 -23.22 -5.65 -13.34
C ASN A 650 -22.55 -5.98 -14.69
N LYS A 651 -22.69 -7.22 -15.18
CA LYS A 651 -22.11 -7.71 -16.45
C LYS A 651 -20.61 -7.37 -16.58
N ILE A 652 -19.87 -7.58 -15.49
CA ILE A 652 -18.45 -7.26 -15.41
C ILE A 652 -17.66 -8.32 -16.16
N LEU A 653 -16.84 -7.88 -17.11
CA LEU A 653 -15.85 -8.73 -17.76
C LEU A 653 -14.68 -8.92 -16.80
N ALA A 654 -14.49 -10.14 -16.30
CA ALA A 654 -13.37 -10.50 -15.46
C ALA A 654 -12.20 -11.00 -16.33
N ILE A 655 -11.09 -10.27 -16.32
CA ILE A 655 -9.87 -10.59 -17.06
C ILE A 655 -8.78 -10.98 -16.07
N LYS A 656 -8.14 -12.12 -16.30
CA LYS A 656 -7.03 -12.62 -15.49
C LYS A 656 -5.72 -12.43 -16.25
N ALA A 657 -4.88 -11.52 -15.78
CA ALA A 657 -3.50 -11.36 -16.21
C ALA A 657 -2.61 -12.33 -15.41
N ASP A 658 -2.49 -13.56 -15.92
CA ASP A 658 -1.73 -14.64 -15.28
C ASP A 658 -0.22 -14.48 -15.52
N TRP A 659 0.47 -13.94 -14.52
CA TRP A 659 1.92 -13.73 -14.48
C TRP A 659 2.68 -14.91 -13.84
N THR A 660 2.11 -16.12 -13.91
CA THR A 660 2.78 -17.37 -13.48
C THR A 660 4.05 -17.64 -14.27
N ASN A 661 4.01 -17.40 -15.58
CA ASN A 661 5.16 -17.36 -16.46
C ASN A 661 5.45 -15.89 -16.81
N TYR A 662 6.72 -15.57 -17.10
CA TYR A 662 7.08 -14.23 -17.54
C TYR A 662 6.36 -13.86 -18.84
N ASP A 663 5.63 -12.75 -18.81
CA ASP A 663 4.93 -12.18 -19.94
C ASP A 663 5.30 -10.69 -20.06
N PRO A 664 5.89 -10.24 -21.19
CA PRO A 664 6.33 -8.86 -21.35
C PRO A 664 5.17 -7.86 -21.48
N GLU A 665 3.99 -8.26 -21.96
CA GLU A 665 2.82 -7.38 -22.03
C GLU A 665 2.22 -7.12 -20.66
N ILE A 666 2.06 -8.18 -19.86
CA ILE A 666 1.59 -8.06 -18.47
C ILE A 666 2.57 -7.22 -17.65
N THR A 667 3.87 -7.41 -17.87
CA THR A 667 4.92 -6.64 -17.17
C THR A 667 4.84 -5.14 -17.49
N ARG A 668 4.70 -4.76 -18.77
CA ARG A 668 4.51 -3.35 -19.16
C ARG A 668 3.22 -2.77 -18.60
N LEU A 669 2.14 -3.56 -18.57
CA LEU A 669 0.88 -3.09 -18.02
C LEU A 669 0.96 -2.87 -16.49
N LEU A 670 1.69 -3.72 -15.75
CA LEU A 670 1.98 -3.48 -14.34
C LEU A 670 2.76 -2.16 -14.13
N GLU A 671 3.73 -1.89 -15.02
CA GLU A 671 4.52 -0.65 -15.02
C GLU A 671 3.66 0.59 -15.30
N GLU A 672 2.66 0.50 -16.20
CA GLU A 672 1.69 1.59 -16.43
C GLU A 672 0.95 2.01 -15.14
N PHE A 673 0.75 1.08 -14.20
CA PHE A 673 0.17 1.36 -12.88
C PHE A 673 1.20 1.76 -11.81
N GLY A 674 2.49 1.87 -12.17
CA GLY A 674 3.56 2.12 -11.21
C GLY A 674 3.79 0.97 -10.22
N LYS A 675 3.43 -0.27 -10.60
CA LYS A 675 3.56 -1.48 -9.78
C LYS A 675 4.57 -2.44 -10.39
N ASN A 676 5.31 -3.15 -9.54
CA ASN A 676 6.31 -4.15 -9.94
C ASN A 676 6.11 -5.49 -9.21
N SER A 677 4.93 -5.70 -8.63
CA SER A 677 4.56 -6.89 -7.87
C SER A 677 3.09 -7.21 -8.06
N ILE A 678 2.74 -8.46 -7.79
CA ILE A 678 1.37 -8.98 -7.72
C ILE A 678 1.05 -9.37 -6.26
N PRO A 679 -0.22 -9.37 -5.82
CA PRO A 679 -1.43 -9.09 -6.59
C PRO A 679 -1.62 -7.61 -6.94
N LEU A 680 -2.24 -7.33 -8.08
CA LEU A 680 -2.80 -6.03 -8.42
C LEU A 680 -4.21 -6.24 -8.96
N TYR A 681 -5.14 -5.40 -8.53
CA TYR A 681 -6.54 -5.46 -8.93
C TYR A 681 -6.96 -4.10 -9.46
N VAL A 682 -7.49 -4.06 -10.68
CA VAL A 682 -7.91 -2.81 -11.33
C VAL A 682 -9.34 -2.96 -11.82
N TYR A 683 -10.20 -2.03 -11.43
CA TYR A 683 -11.58 -1.97 -11.89
C TYR A 683 -11.80 -0.77 -12.81
N TYR A 684 -12.36 -1.02 -13.98
CA TYR A 684 -12.75 -0.03 -14.96
C TYR A 684 -14.29 0.10 -15.01
N PRO A 685 -14.88 1.10 -14.33
CA PRO A 685 -16.32 1.31 -14.38
C PRO A 685 -16.73 1.77 -15.78
N ARG A 686 -17.57 0.97 -16.46
CA ARG A 686 -18.08 1.22 -17.83
C ARG A 686 -16.96 1.47 -18.87
N GLY A 687 -15.84 0.77 -18.75
CA GLY A 687 -14.75 0.83 -19.73
C GLY A 687 -13.90 2.11 -19.74
N LYS A 688 -14.15 3.07 -18.85
CA LYS A 688 -13.43 4.36 -18.84
C LYS A 688 -12.08 4.26 -18.13
N LYS A 689 -10.99 4.41 -18.89
CA LYS A 689 -9.60 4.43 -18.36
C LYS A 689 -9.40 5.52 -17.30
N ASP A 690 -9.97 6.71 -17.49
CA ASP A 690 -9.78 7.86 -16.58
C ASP A 690 -10.49 7.70 -15.23
N LYS A 691 -11.37 6.71 -15.08
CA LYS A 691 -12.08 6.40 -13.83
C LYS A 691 -11.65 5.07 -13.21
N GLN A 692 -10.49 4.55 -13.62
CA GLN A 692 -9.98 3.29 -13.10
C GLN A 692 -9.75 3.37 -11.59
N SER A 693 -10.14 2.32 -10.87
CA SER A 693 -9.94 2.18 -9.44
C SER A 693 -8.94 1.05 -9.18
N ILE A 694 -7.85 1.36 -8.49
CA ILE A 694 -6.86 0.38 -8.07
C ILE A 694 -7.23 -0.10 -6.67
N LEU A 695 -7.44 -1.40 -6.51
CA LEU A 695 -7.82 -1.99 -5.22
C LEU A 695 -6.58 -2.41 -4.41
N PRO A 696 -6.70 -2.53 -3.07
CA PRO A 696 -5.62 -3.02 -2.21
C PRO A 696 -5.16 -4.45 -2.54
N GLU A 697 -3.95 -4.82 -2.13
CA GLU A 697 -3.38 -6.17 -2.36
C GLU A 697 -4.13 -7.28 -1.60
N LEU A 698 -4.72 -6.95 -0.44
CA LEU A 698 -5.58 -7.83 0.34
C LEU A 698 -7.04 -7.38 0.16
N ILE A 699 -7.84 -8.19 -0.53
CA ILE A 699 -9.23 -7.89 -0.82
C ILE A 699 -10.16 -8.81 -0.05
N THR A 700 -11.30 -8.26 0.37
CA THR A 700 -12.38 -9.00 1.02
C THR A 700 -13.67 -8.88 0.19
N PRO A 701 -14.67 -9.77 0.40
CA PRO A 701 -15.98 -9.62 -0.24
C PRO A 701 -16.61 -8.25 0.01
N LYS A 702 -16.35 -7.62 1.18
CA LYS A 702 -16.87 -6.29 1.52
C LYS A 702 -16.27 -5.22 0.60
N ILE A 703 -14.94 -5.20 0.48
CA ILE A 703 -14.21 -4.26 -0.40
C ILE A 703 -14.71 -4.40 -1.84
N ILE A 704 -14.83 -5.62 -2.37
CA ILE A 704 -15.31 -5.80 -3.75
C ILE A 704 -16.74 -5.25 -3.94
N LYS A 705 -17.62 -5.35 -2.93
CA LYS A 705 -18.98 -4.79 -3.04
C LYS A 705 -18.99 -3.27 -3.11
N GLU A 706 -18.11 -2.60 -2.39
CA GLU A 706 -18.03 -1.13 -2.37
C GLU A 706 -17.54 -0.59 -3.71
N TYR A 707 -16.57 -1.27 -4.33
CA TYR A 707 -16.03 -0.86 -5.63
C TYR A 707 -16.93 -1.23 -6.82
N LEU A 708 -17.82 -2.21 -6.67
CA LEU A 708 -18.69 -2.70 -7.76
C LEU A 708 -20.14 -2.22 -7.68
N LYS A 709 -20.53 -1.44 -6.66
CA LYS A 709 -21.82 -0.74 -6.60
C LYS A 709 -21.74 0.60 -7.32
#